data_AF-A0A836V3I3-F1
#
_entry.id   AF-A0A836V3I3-F1
#
_cell.length_a   1.000
_cell.length_b   1.000
_cell.length_c   1.000
_cell.angle_alpha   90.00
_cell.angle_beta   90.00
_cell.angle_gamma   90.00
#
_symmetry.space_group_name_H-M   'P 1'
#
loop_
_entity.id
_entity.type
_entity.pdbx_description
1 polymer ?
#
loop_
_entity_poly.entity_id
_entity_poly.type
_entity_poly.pdbx_seq_one_letter_code
_entity_poly.pdbx_strand_id
1 'polypeptide(L)'
;MAFESFPTGNLSNYMVAQATDMGGNEQKSEPSKQGDASKSDGFLSELFGDRKERTLAGCAIGAVRDVFSGKLTEEEKVKRAEGNDFVATIAADTAAMMSKKVAMGGLVRATMMADTKGDARDFALGFMKDGLEGVGLNYIGKMAQPGSRAFEYAGARFGTGLKQEIALHAGSGALFGALKAGSDPLAWRDQSGHFSFESGLNNLTDWKKMSTATLSGAVINVPAGMLGMRIAKSSTLSVANRTGSESLGTVTGGVLSGGSSGAVFGGLDAIVHGKSLSEIGKSTFDGMLIGAGTGGVMTGWHAFGPGKKAPLESQIQEKLQPKSHEPVQEHQIQERVNRPVQDGQEPLVVDGEAPSFSEASRVKLTDKLESLTPQQRQKMFDTHDAASFTSAPKEGVAALNRQLVLDKAGVVTITRVKNDPDLPKAFKDDADFKQWTEAHVEQARIYRIEGTEVKIVVPETYAKKLDRIRELRAWAEADAPSFDGKSAAEQKVLKTAILDGDMELVRAAFGEKADNIARIIKARNEVQRAQKETRDPVLANQRALPEDFVGAVKELPDPSLIKEIILLDEPSHRDVYKRAKADELGNTSYSAGADADRNGIITFYEAYNSRKKGDTTGGTINGYLAHEWSHLVKFKLKEHSALFNETAEIEKDWYVREYARRQYPDHPELQHHENFAVHLGDELMAADADRFFITAHNAPIRTTMLAKALLEAMIPRTKETVVHPADFLERIDQIPANIPHRDAHVARLKYIAEEIAPIARDKLIDNIHSGNLTERIRASLLLGRFGNPNDVARVQTVLDTSTDPQLRKALFNSVSNIADRNLNARLNFLIENAKPGKPYREESLASLSGFQHPEAKAYYDVLRLSGSPNNQVELMNLIDKTPHTGPKQMAFEAIVGFASKAQYGSEFLQSYIVKLLQTQPDIRLAVINEAVKHPSLPIEIEIMNLSQSRDRAVAQRAKQAAAELGLARKLENYSKWIKGGNDDHKWQAIQELAWLDDNRAIPLLLEVMAGNNPKWSREAVEALKHYSPTIIAVEARHMQRNGSTLTWGEVQRQLNATRH
;
A
#
# COMPACT_ATOMS: atom_id res chain seq x y z
N MET A 1 -23.15 -5.25 -29.24
CA MET A 1 -24.27 -6.16 -28.95
C MET A 1 -23.98 -6.87 -27.64
N ALA A 2 -24.77 -6.57 -26.60
CA ALA A 2 -24.90 -7.31 -25.35
C ALA A 2 -26.10 -6.69 -24.61
N PHE A 3 -27.31 -7.08 -25.02
CA PHE A 3 -28.59 -6.67 -24.43
C PHE A 3 -29.45 -7.92 -24.21
N GLU A 4 -28.96 -8.86 -23.39
CA GLU A 4 -29.74 -10.03 -22.97
C GLU A 4 -29.48 -10.28 -21.49
N SER A 5 -30.18 -9.53 -20.64
CA SER A 5 -30.63 -9.94 -19.28
C SER A 5 -31.13 -8.72 -18.49
N PHE A 6 -32.35 -8.28 -18.77
CA PHE A 6 -33.15 -7.50 -17.82
C PHE A 6 -34.44 -8.29 -17.55
N PRO A 7 -34.82 -8.54 -16.28
CA PRO A 7 -36.08 -9.21 -15.97
C PRO A 7 -37.25 -8.21 -16.15
N THR A 8 -38.02 -8.39 -17.21
CA THR A 8 -39.16 -7.55 -17.65
C THR A 8 -40.47 -7.87 -16.93
N GLY A 9 -40.43 -8.19 -15.63
CA GLY A 9 -41.59 -8.73 -14.91
C GLY A 9 -42.65 -7.73 -14.42
N ASN A 10 -42.34 -6.43 -14.26
CA ASN A 10 -43.24 -5.51 -13.54
C ASN A 10 -43.56 -4.18 -14.23
N LEU A 11 -42.96 -3.86 -15.38
CA LEU A 11 -43.21 -2.56 -16.05
C LEU A 11 -44.37 -2.59 -17.05
N SER A 12 -44.62 -3.71 -17.74
CA SER A 12 -45.70 -3.78 -18.75
C SER A 12 -47.10 -3.75 -18.14
N ASN A 13 -47.28 -4.35 -16.96
CA ASN A 13 -48.58 -4.40 -16.26
C ASN A 13 -49.01 -3.03 -15.71
N TYR A 14 -48.07 -2.14 -15.39
CA TYR A 14 -48.39 -0.79 -14.92
C TYR A 14 -48.73 0.17 -16.09
N MET A 15 -48.19 -0.08 -17.29
CA MET A 15 -48.41 0.78 -18.46
C MET A 15 -49.68 0.43 -19.24
N VAL A 16 -50.14 -0.83 -19.21
CA VAL A 16 -51.40 -1.24 -19.87
C VAL A 16 -52.64 -0.80 -19.07
N ALA A 17 -52.53 -0.68 -17.74
CA ALA A 17 -53.63 -0.28 -16.87
C ALA A 17 -54.02 1.21 -16.94
N GLN A 18 -53.10 2.10 -17.37
CA GLN A 18 -53.41 3.53 -17.56
C GLN A 18 -53.89 3.86 -18.98
N ALA A 19 -53.56 3.05 -19.99
CA ALA A 19 -53.98 3.28 -21.37
C ALA A 19 -55.41 2.78 -21.67
N THR A 20 -55.93 1.84 -20.88
CA THR A 20 -57.29 1.30 -21.04
C THR A 20 -58.38 2.18 -20.42
N ASP A 21 -58.03 3.17 -19.59
CA ASP A 21 -58.98 4.05 -18.91
C ASP A 21 -59.36 5.30 -19.74
N MET A 22 -58.86 5.43 -20.98
CA MET A 22 -59.19 6.53 -21.91
C MET A 22 -59.91 6.09 -23.19
N GLY A 23 -60.32 4.82 -23.30
CA GLY A 23 -61.07 4.29 -24.45
C GLY A 23 -62.56 4.13 -24.15
N GLY A 24 -63.35 5.20 -24.33
CA GLY A 24 -64.80 5.17 -24.14
C GLY A 24 -65.50 4.27 -25.17
N ASN A 25 -66.27 3.29 -24.68
CA ASN A 25 -67.22 2.52 -25.47
C ASN A 25 -68.55 3.28 -25.57
N GLU A 26 -69.04 3.48 -26.79
CA GLU A 26 -70.37 4.03 -27.07
C GLU A 26 -71.48 3.10 -26.56
N GLN A 27 -72.35 3.60 -25.68
CA GLN A 27 -73.71 3.09 -25.54
C GLN A 27 -74.71 4.21 -25.24
N LYS A 28 -75.72 4.29 -26.11
CA LYS A 28 -76.86 5.20 -26.05
C LYS A 28 -77.81 4.83 -24.91
N SER A 29 -78.20 5.81 -24.09
CA SER A 29 -79.53 5.87 -23.46
C SER A 29 -79.91 7.30 -23.08
N GLU A 30 -81.17 7.63 -23.31
CA GLU A 30 -81.88 8.92 -23.26
C GLU A 30 -82.21 9.44 -21.82
N PRO A 31 -82.81 10.64 -21.65
CA PRO A 31 -82.36 11.64 -20.67
C PRO A 31 -83.19 11.71 -19.38
N SER A 32 -82.55 12.12 -18.28
CA SER A 32 -83.28 12.68 -17.12
C SER A 32 -82.54 13.86 -16.47
N LYS A 33 -83.16 15.04 -16.64
CA LYS A 33 -83.21 16.26 -15.81
C LYS A 33 -82.12 16.53 -14.74
N GLN A 34 -81.32 17.55 -15.08
CA GLN A 34 -81.08 18.80 -14.33
C GLN A 34 -80.76 18.71 -12.83
N GLY A 35 -79.46 18.89 -12.53
CA GLY A 35 -78.96 19.53 -11.33
C GLY A 35 -77.77 20.42 -11.71
N ASP A 36 -77.86 21.71 -11.43
CA ASP A 36 -76.83 22.72 -11.72
C ASP A 36 -75.53 22.37 -10.99
N ALA A 37 -74.51 21.99 -11.75
CA ALA A 37 -73.12 21.97 -11.32
C ALA A 37 -72.35 22.99 -12.18
N SER A 38 -71.77 23.98 -11.51
CA SER A 38 -70.87 24.96 -12.10
C SER A 38 -69.79 24.26 -12.91
N LYS A 39 -69.72 24.53 -14.21
CA LYS A 39 -68.55 24.19 -15.03
C LYS A 39 -67.34 24.95 -14.47
N SER A 40 -66.54 24.27 -13.66
CA SER A 40 -65.13 24.63 -13.53
C SER A 40 -64.47 24.17 -14.83
N ASP A 41 -64.45 25.04 -15.83
CA ASP A 41 -63.52 24.86 -16.95
C ASP A 41 -62.12 24.82 -16.32
N GLY A 42 -61.50 23.64 -16.36
CA GLY A 42 -60.29 23.37 -15.62
C GLY A 42 -59.16 24.27 -16.12
N PHE A 43 -58.30 24.71 -15.19
CA PHE A 43 -57.07 25.45 -15.50
C PHE A 43 -56.27 24.82 -16.67
N LEU A 44 -56.37 23.50 -16.87
CA LEU A 44 -55.76 22.77 -17.98
C LEU A 44 -56.48 23.01 -19.34
N SER A 45 -57.81 23.06 -19.41
CA SER A 45 -58.50 23.36 -20.68
C SER A 45 -58.28 24.81 -21.13
N GLU A 46 -58.16 25.74 -20.19
CA GLU A 46 -57.84 27.15 -20.45
C GLU A 46 -56.35 27.35 -20.80
N LEU A 47 -55.44 26.55 -20.23
CA LEU A 47 -54.03 26.58 -20.61
C LEU A 47 -53.75 26.00 -22.00
N PHE A 48 -54.51 24.99 -22.47
CA PHE A 48 -54.11 24.17 -23.61
C PHE A 48 -55.06 24.19 -24.83
N GLY A 49 -56.33 24.62 -24.68
CA GLY A 49 -57.37 24.44 -25.71
C GLY A 49 -57.18 25.23 -27.01
N ASP A 50 -56.83 26.52 -26.92
CA ASP A 50 -56.76 27.43 -28.10
C ASP A 50 -55.32 27.83 -28.50
N ARG A 51 -54.31 27.30 -27.80
CA ARG A 51 -52.91 27.63 -28.03
C ARG A 51 -52.42 27.11 -29.38
N LYS A 52 -51.36 27.71 -29.95
CA LYS A 52 -50.76 27.25 -31.23
C LYS A 52 -49.53 26.37 -31.01
N GLU A 53 -48.95 26.39 -29.81
CA GLU A 53 -47.85 25.52 -29.37
C GLU A 53 -48.24 24.05 -29.36
N ARG A 54 -47.27 23.16 -29.61
CA ARG A 54 -47.47 21.71 -29.66
C ARG A 54 -46.98 21.00 -28.41
N THR A 55 -46.00 21.54 -27.71
CA THR A 55 -45.40 20.88 -26.53
C THR A 55 -45.98 21.42 -25.22
N LEU A 56 -46.08 20.57 -24.20
CA LEU A 56 -46.56 20.97 -22.87
C LEU A 56 -45.75 22.15 -22.29
N ALA A 57 -44.43 22.09 -22.39
CA ALA A 57 -43.55 23.17 -21.96
C ALA A 57 -43.67 24.41 -22.86
N GLY A 58 -43.87 24.25 -24.17
CA GLY A 58 -44.11 25.34 -25.10
C GLY A 58 -45.38 26.11 -24.76
N CYS A 59 -46.47 25.40 -24.46
CA CYS A 59 -47.72 26.01 -23.98
C CYS A 59 -47.52 26.80 -22.68
N ALA A 60 -46.75 26.27 -21.72
CA ALA A 60 -46.44 26.97 -20.47
C ALA A 60 -45.58 28.23 -20.69
N ILE A 61 -44.57 28.16 -21.57
CA ILE A 61 -43.73 29.30 -21.97
C ILE A 61 -44.58 30.36 -22.69
N GLY A 62 -45.45 29.93 -23.60
CA GLY A 62 -46.40 30.80 -24.28
C GLY A 62 -47.32 31.52 -23.31
N ALA A 63 -47.83 30.80 -22.30
CA ALA A 63 -48.73 31.38 -21.30
C ALA A 63 -48.09 32.49 -20.49
N VAL A 64 -46.84 32.30 -20.08
CA VAL A 64 -46.07 33.35 -19.40
C VAL A 64 -45.80 34.51 -20.35
N ARG A 65 -45.46 34.26 -21.61
CA ARG A 65 -45.13 35.29 -22.59
C ARG A 65 -46.34 36.14 -23.00
N ASP A 66 -47.53 35.55 -23.05
CA ASP A 66 -48.78 36.24 -23.39
C ASP A 66 -49.16 37.30 -22.35
N VAL A 67 -48.78 37.11 -21.08
CA VAL A 67 -48.96 38.10 -20.00
C VAL A 67 -48.21 39.41 -20.30
N PHE A 68 -47.12 39.35 -21.07
CA PHE A 68 -46.25 40.49 -21.35
C PHE A 68 -46.30 40.96 -22.82
N SER A 69 -47.22 40.44 -23.63
CA SER A 69 -47.28 40.71 -25.06
C SER A 69 -48.54 41.46 -25.49
N GLY A 70 -48.42 42.44 -26.39
CA GLY A 70 -49.57 43.05 -27.07
C GLY A 70 -50.28 42.10 -28.06
N LYS A 71 -51.46 42.51 -28.55
CA LYS A 71 -52.27 41.76 -29.54
C LYS A 71 -51.43 41.45 -30.79
N LEU A 72 -51.17 40.17 -31.02
CA LEU A 72 -50.50 39.66 -32.22
C LEU A 72 -51.51 39.30 -33.32
N THR A 73 -51.05 39.42 -34.57
CA THR A 73 -51.71 38.80 -35.73
C THR A 73 -51.60 37.27 -35.68
N GLU A 74 -52.44 36.54 -36.43
CA GLU A 74 -52.42 35.07 -36.41
C GLU A 74 -51.09 34.49 -36.94
N GLU A 75 -50.46 35.10 -37.95
CA GLU A 75 -49.13 34.69 -38.43
C GLU A 75 -48.05 34.88 -37.36
N GLU A 76 -48.11 35.96 -36.59
CA GLU A 76 -47.19 36.21 -35.48
C GLU A 76 -47.41 35.24 -34.32
N LYS A 77 -48.65 34.80 -34.07
CA LYS A 77 -48.97 33.79 -33.06
C LYS A 77 -48.41 32.42 -33.42
N VAL A 78 -48.52 32.01 -34.68
CA VAL A 78 -47.95 30.75 -35.17
C VAL A 78 -46.42 30.79 -35.08
N LYS A 79 -45.79 31.85 -35.58
CA LYS A 79 -44.33 32.01 -35.52
C LYS A 79 -43.82 32.10 -34.08
N ARG A 80 -44.60 32.71 -33.17
CA ARG A 80 -44.30 32.74 -31.74
C ARG A 80 -44.43 31.36 -31.11
N ALA A 81 -45.47 30.62 -31.45
CA ALA A 81 -45.69 29.27 -30.92
C ALA A 81 -44.56 28.32 -31.32
N GLU A 82 -44.14 28.36 -32.59
CA GLU A 82 -42.95 27.64 -33.07
C GLU A 82 -41.69 28.05 -32.28
N GLY A 83 -41.54 29.35 -32.00
CA GLY A 83 -40.47 29.85 -31.15
C GLY A 83 -40.56 29.37 -29.69
N ASN A 84 -41.76 29.26 -29.12
CA ASN A 84 -41.97 28.78 -27.75
C ASN A 84 -41.70 27.28 -27.64
N ASP A 85 -42.10 26.48 -28.62
CA ASP A 85 -41.78 25.05 -28.69
C ASP A 85 -40.28 24.80 -28.87
N PHE A 86 -39.60 25.64 -29.67
CA PHE A 86 -38.13 25.63 -29.77
C PHE A 86 -37.45 25.92 -28.43
N VAL A 87 -37.91 26.93 -27.70
CA VAL A 87 -37.42 27.22 -26.33
C VAL A 87 -37.70 26.06 -25.37
N ALA A 88 -38.84 25.39 -25.52
CA ALA A 88 -39.21 24.22 -24.73
C ALA A 88 -38.24 23.05 -24.90
N THR A 89 -37.77 22.80 -26.12
CA THR A 89 -36.76 21.76 -26.41
C THR A 89 -35.46 22.01 -25.63
N ILE A 90 -34.96 23.25 -25.64
CA ILE A 90 -33.73 23.63 -24.93
C ILE A 90 -33.90 23.48 -23.41
N ALA A 91 -35.05 23.92 -22.88
CA ALA A 91 -35.38 23.80 -21.46
C ALA A 91 -35.50 22.33 -21.04
N ALA A 92 -36.16 21.49 -21.85
CA ALA A 92 -36.33 20.07 -21.60
C ALA A 92 -35.00 19.31 -21.63
N ASP A 93 -34.14 19.57 -22.61
CA ASP A 93 -32.80 18.98 -22.70
C ASP A 93 -31.93 19.36 -21.49
N THR A 94 -32.00 20.63 -21.07
CA THR A 94 -31.28 21.14 -19.89
C THR A 94 -31.78 20.48 -18.60
N ALA A 95 -33.10 20.41 -18.39
CA ALA A 95 -33.69 19.78 -17.22
C ALA A 95 -33.42 18.26 -17.17
N ALA A 96 -33.47 17.60 -18.33
CA ALA A 96 -33.12 16.20 -18.47
C ALA A 96 -31.67 15.93 -18.07
N MET A 97 -30.74 16.76 -18.55
CA MET A 97 -29.31 16.62 -18.22
C MET A 97 -29.02 16.85 -16.73
N MET A 98 -29.71 17.82 -16.10
CA MET A 98 -29.52 18.17 -14.68
C MET A 98 -30.21 17.21 -13.69
N SER A 99 -30.99 16.24 -14.17
CA SER A 99 -31.74 15.32 -13.32
C SER A 99 -30.83 14.37 -12.51
N LYS A 100 -31.17 14.14 -11.23
CA LYS A 100 -30.34 13.32 -10.31
C LYS A 100 -30.19 11.87 -10.77
N LYS A 101 -31.23 11.27 -11.36
CA LYS A 101 -31.22 9.88 -11.86
C LYS A 101 -31.40 9.86 -13.38
N VAL A 102 -30.71 8.94 -14.06
CA VAL A 102 -30.74 8.83 -15.54
C VAL A 102 -32.16 8.61 -16.06
N ALA A 103 -32.90 7.66 -15.46
CA ALA A 103 -34.30 7.41 -15.82
C ALA A 103 -35.22 8.61 -15.56
N MET A 104 -34.90 9.43 -14.54
CA MET A 104 -35.66 10.66 -14.26
C MET A 104 -35.41 11.73 -15.32
N GLY A 105 -34.19 11.82 -15.87
CA GLY A 105 -33.89 12.71 -17.00
C GLY A 105 -34.75 12.39 -18.23
N GLY A 106 -34.97 11.11 -18.52
CA GLY A 106 -35.92 10.67 -19.55
C GLY A 106 -37.34 11.12 -19.28
N LEU A 107 -37.87 10.81 -18.09
CA LEU A 107 -39.24 11.16 -17.73
C LEU A 107 -39.49 12.68 -17.76
N VAL A 108 -38.54 13.47 -17.25
CA VAL A 108 -38.61 14.94 -17.25
C VAL A 108 -38.68 15.48 -18.68
N ARG A 109 -37.83 14.99 -19.59
CA ARG A 109 -37.83 15.43 -20.99
C ARG A 109 -39.12 15.04 -21.71
N ALA A 110 -39.54 13.78 -21.57
CA ALA A 110 -40.76 13.27 -22.18
C ALA A 110 -42.01 14.04 -21.75
N THR A 111 -42.08 14.40 -20.47
CA THR A 111 -43.19 15.18 -19.92
C THR A 111 -43.20 16.60 -20.45
N MET A 112 -42.04 17.27 -20.51
CA MET A 112 -41.94 18.64 -21.02
C MET A 112 -42.24 18.74 -22.53
N MET A 113 -41.87 17.70 -23.30
CA MET A 113 -42.05 17.65 -24.75
C MET A 113 -43.34 16.97 -25.21
N ALA A 114 -44.17 16.51 -24.27
CA ALA A 114 -45.42 15.82 -24.56
C ALA A 114 -46.29 16.64 -25.53
N ASP A 115 -46.65 16.04 -26.68
CA ASP A 115 -47.43 16.70 -27.73
C ASP A 115 -48.89 16.85 -27.28
N THR A 116 -49.35 18.07 -27.04
CA THR A 116 -50.71 18.33 -26.55
C THR A 116 -51.78 18.27 -27.65
N LYS A 117 -51.40 18.01 -28.91
CA LYS A 117 -52.29 18.06 -30.10
C LYS A 117 -52.19 16.89 -31.05
N GLY A 118 -51.16 16.05 -30.92
CA GLY A 118 -51.01 14.82 -31.70
C GLY A 118 -52.09 13.78 -31.37
N ASP A 119 -52.30 12.81 -32.25
CA ASP A 119 -53.12 11.66 -31.92
C ASP A 119 -52.43 10.78 -30.85
N ALA A 120 -53.17 9.86 -30.22
CA ALA A 120 -52.63 9.04 -29.13
C ALA A 120 -51.39 8.22 -29.53
N ARG A 121 -51.23 7.90 -30.82
CA ARG A 121 -50.10 7.14 -31.35
C ARG A 121 -48.87 8.03 -31.50
N ASP A 122 -49.04 9.20 -32.09
CA ASP A 122 -47.98 10.20 -32.25
C ASP A 122 -47.52 10.72 -30.89
N PHE A 123 -48.45 10.88 -29.94
CA PHE A 123 -48.15 11.18 -28.55
C PHE A 123 -47.28 10.10 -27.91
N ALA A 124 -47.67 8.82 -27.99
CA ALA A 124 -46.93 7.72 -27.36
C ALA A 124 -45.54 7.53 -27.97
N LEU A 125 -45.42 7.66 -29.30
CA LEU A 125 -44.14 7.58 -30.01
C LEU A 125 -43.23 8.77 -29.70
N GLY A 126 -43.79 9.99 -29.67
CA GLY A 126 -43.09 11.21 -29.26
C GLY A 126 -42.59 11.12 -27.82
N PHE A 127 -43.47 10.75 -26.89
CA PHE A 127 -43.13 10.61 -25.48
C PHE A 127 -42.04 9.56 -25.22
N MET A 128 -42.10 8.40 -25.89
CA MET A 128 -41.06 7.36 -25.77
C MET A 128 -39.72 7.82 -26.35
N LYS A 129 -39.74 8.44 -27.54
CA LYS A 129 -38.55 9.03 -28.18
C LYS A 129 -37.90 10.06 -27.25
N ASP A 130 -38.71 10.97 -26.74
CA ASP A 130 -38.28 12.05 -25.87
C ASP A 130 -37.76 11.54 -24.52
N GLY A 131 -38.31 10.43 -24.03
CA GLY A 131 -37.82 9.71 -22.86
C GLY A 131 -36.45 9.07 -23.06
N LEU A 132 -36.24 8.42 -24.20
CA LEU A 132 -34.93 7.83 -24.55
C LEU A 132 -33.87 8.91 -24.79
N GLU A 133 -34.23 10.00 -25.47
CA GLU A 133 -33.35 11.17 -25.61
C GLU A 133 -32.95 11.74 -24.25
N GLY A 134 -33.91 11.92 -23.32
CA GLY A 134 -33.62 12.45 -21.99
C GLY A 134 -32.73 11.53 -21.15
N VAL A 135 -32.86 10.21 -21.30
CA VAL A 135 -31.95 9.21 -20.71
C VAL A 135 -30.53 9.36 -21.28
N GLY A 136 -30.41 9.44 -22.60
CA GLY A 136 -29.12 9.61 -23.28
C GLY A 136 -28.43 10.91 -22.88
N LEU A 137 -29.17 12.02 -22.85
CA LEU A 137 -28.66 13.34 -22.46
C LEU A 137 -28.18 13.36 -21.00
N ASN A 138 -28.94 12.77 -20.07
CA ASN A 138 -28.49 12.67 -18.67
C ASN A 138 -27.23 11.81 -18.52
N TYR A 139 -27.16 10.71 -19.27
CA TYR A 139 -26.01 9.81 -19.24
C TYR A 139 -24.75 10.49 -19.79
N ILE A 140 -24.83 11.14 -20.96
CA ILE A 140 -23.71 11.89 -21.56
C ILE A 140 -23.33 13.08 -20.66
N GLY A 141 -24.30 13.79 -20.10
CA GLY A 141 -24.06 14.88 -19.15
C GLY A 141 -23.28 14.43 -17.91
N LYS A 142 -23.61 13.25 -17.36
CA LYS A 142 -22.86 12.65 -16.25
C LYS A 142 -21.47 12.16 -16.67
N MET A 143 -21.31 11.70 -17.91
CA MET A 143 -19.99 11.42 -18.48
C MET A 143 -19.16 12.70 -18.67
N ALA A 144 -19.79 13.86 -18.81
CA ALA A 144 -19.08 15.14 -18.96
C ALA A 144 -18.83 15.87 -17.63
N GLN A 145 -19.29 15.33 -16.49
CA GLN A 145 -19.11 15.97 -15.19
C GLN A 145 -17.69 15.77 -14.64
N PRO A 146 -17.14 16.75 -13.89
CA PRO A 146 -15.92 16.55 -13.11
C PRO A 146 -16.06 15.32 -12.19
N GLY A 147 -15.09 14.41 -12.23
CA GLY A 147 -15.10 13.13 -11.49
C GLY A 147 -15.76 11.94 -12.23
N SER A 148 -16.16 12.11 -13.49
CA SER A 148 -16.63 10.98 -14.31
C SER A 148 -15.46 10.18 -14.90
N ARG A 149 -15.69 8.90 -15.24
CA ARG A 149 -14.69 8.05 -15.93
C ARG A 149 -14.16 8.65 -17.25
N ALA A 150 -15.01 9.38 -17.98
CA ALA A 150 -14.59 10.02 -19.25
C ALA A 150 -13.77 11.31 -18.99
N PHE A 151 -14.06 12.03 -17.90
CA PHE A 151 -13.25 13.15 -17.41
C PHE A 151 -11.85 12.70 -16.97
N GLU A 152 -11.79 11.58 -16.25
CA GLU A 152 -10.55 10.96 -15.79
C GLU A 152 -9.70 10.45 -16.96
N TYR A 153 -10.30 9.76 -17.93
CA TYR A 153 -9.61 9.29 -19.13
C TYR A 153 -9.04 10.44 -19.98
N ALA A 154 -9.80 11.54 -20.14
CA ALA A 154 -9.32 12.72 -20.83
C ALA A 154 -8.13 13.39 -20.10
N GLY A 155 -8.15 13.42 -18.76
CA GLY A 155 -7.05 13.96 -17.95
C GLY A 155 -5.79 13.11 -18.03
N ALA A 156 -5.93 11.78 -18.03
CA ALA A 156 -4.81 10.85 -18.17
C ALA A 156 -4.14 10.93 -19.54
N ARG A 157 -4.90 11.19 -20.61
CA ARG A 157 -4.40 11.21 -21.99
C ARG A 157 -3.90 12.57 -22.47
N PHE A 158 -4.48 13.67 -21.98
CA PHE A 158 -4.18 15.02 -22.46
C PHE A 158 -3.55 15.96 -21.40
N GLY A 159 -3.28 15.43 -20.19
CA GLY A 159 -2.80 16.21 -19.03
C GLY A 159 -3.94 16.93 -18.32
N THR A 160 -3.68 17.58 -17.18
CA THR A 160 -4.70 18.34 -16.43
C THR A 160 -4.84 19.78 -16.95
N GLY A 161 -5.95 20.44 -16.64
CA GLY A 161 -6.20 21.84 -16.98
C GLY A 161 -6.82 22.03 -18.36
N LEU A 162 -6.43 23.09 -19.08
CA LEU A 162 -7.13 23.59 -20.26
C LEU A 162 -7.30 22.53 -21.38
N LYS A 163 -6.32 21.64 -21.57
CA LYS A 163 -6.37 20.60 -22.61
C LYS A 163 -7.37 19.49 -22.30
N GLN A 164 -7.50 19.09 -21.03
CA GLN A 164 -8.53 18.15 -20.56
C GLN A 164 -9.93 18.74 -20.72
N GLU A 165 -10.08 20.01 -20.35
CA GLU A 165 -11.35 20.75 -20.45
C GLU A 165 -11.81 20.83 -21.91
N ILE A 166 -10.90 21.19 -22.83
CA ILE A 166 -11.19 21.21 -24.27
C ILE A 166 -11.55 19.80 -24.79
N ALA A 167 -10.78 18.77 -24.43
CA ALA A 167 -11.03 17.41 -24.90
C ALA A 167 -12.37 16.83 -24.40
N LEU A 168 -12.72 17.11 -23.15
CA LEU A 168 -13.98 16.66 -22.56
C LEU A 168 -15.19 17.37 -23.18
N HIS A 169 -15.11 18.70 -23.35
CA HIS A 169 -16.20 19.46 -23.95
C HIS A 169 -16.34 19.14 -25.44
N ALA A 170 -15.23 18.93 -26.16
CA ALA A 170 -15.28 18.43 -27.52
C ALA A 170 -15.93 17.04 -27.60
N GLY A 171 -15.52 16.09 -26.73
CA GLY A 171 -16.05 14.73 -26.73
C GLY A 171 -17.52 14.64 -26.31
N SER A 172 -17.92 15.32 -25.25
CA SER A 172 -19.33 15.37 -24.82
C SER A 172 -20.21 16.10 -25.82
N GLY A 173 -19.69 17.16 -26.46
CA GLY A 173 -20.39 17.91 -27.50
C GLY A 173 -20.63 17.07 -28.75
N ALA A 174 -19.62 16.29 -29.15
CA ALA A 174 -19.71 15.29 -30.21
C ALA A 174 -20.78 14.24 -29.89
N LEU A 175 -20.82 13.72 -28.65
CA LEU A 175 -21.81 12.74 -28.23
C LEU A 175 -23.24 13.31 -28.17
N PHE A 176 -23.41 14.56 -27.73
CA PHE A 176 -24.70 15.25 -27.77
C PHE A 176 -25.18 15.46 -29.21
N GLY A 177 -24.29 15.86 -30.13
CA GLY A 177 -24.58 15.98 -31.55
C GLY A 177 -24.97 14.65 -32.19
N ALA A 178 -24.25 13.57 -31.88
CA ALA A 178 -24.55 12.24 -32.36
C ALA A 178 -25.89 11.70 -31.83
N LEU A 179 -26.20 11.93 -30.55
CA LEU A 179 -27.48 11.52 -29.96
C LEU A 179 -28.66 12.23 -30.63
N LYS A 180 -28.55 13.55 -30.86
CA LYS A 180 -29.60 14.35 -31.49
C LYS A 180 -29.76 14.07 -32.98
N ALA A 181 -28.67 13.85 -33.71
CA ALA A 181 -28.73 13.44 -35.11
C ALA A 181 -29.32 12.03 -35.26
N GLY A 182 -29.00 11.11 -34.34
CA GLY A 182 -29.53 9.75 -34.34
C GLY A 182 -30.98 9.64 -33.89
N SER A 183 -31.52 10.65 -33.21
CA SER A 183 -32.92 10.67 -32.78
C SER A 183 -33.85 11.44 -33.72
N ASP A 184 -33.35 12.08 -34.78
CA ASP A 184 -34.20 12.74 -35.78
C ASP A 184 -35.07 11.71 -36.54
N PRO A 185 -36.41 11.75 -36.44
CA PRO A 185 -37.29 10.81 -37.15
C PRO A 185 -37.11 10.82 -38.67
N LEU A 186 -36.67 11.95 -39.24
CA LEU A 186 -36.42 12.09 -40.67
C LEU A 186 -35.18 11.30 -41.11
N ALA A 187 -34.20 11.10 -40.21
CA ALA A 187 -33.05 10.26 -40.48
C ALA A 187 -33.42 8.77 -40.63
N TRP A 188 -34.57 8.36 -40.11
CA TRP A 188 -35.08 6.98 -40.16
C TRP A 188 -36.17 6.76 -41.20
N ARG A 189 -36.45 7.75 -42.07
CA ARG A 189 -37.44 7.61 -43.14
C ARG A 189 -36.75 7.36 -44.48
N ASP A 190 -37.32 6.47 -45.29
CA ASP A 190 -36.89 6.25 -46.67
C ASP A 190 -37.38 7.37 -47.61
N GLN A 191 -37.01 7.30 -48.89
CA GLN A 191 -37.40 8.30 -49.90
C GLN A 191 -38.92 8.41 -50.12
N SER A 192 -39.69 7.42 -49.67
CA SER A 192 -41.16 7.41 -49.68
C SER A 192 -41.79 7.92 -48.38
N GLY A 193 -40.98 8.29 -47.37
CA GLY A 193 -41.44 8.83 -46.09
C GLY A 193 -41.84 7.77 -45.06
N HIS A 194 -41.56 6.49 -45.31
CA HIS A 194 -41.85 5.39 -44.39
C HIS A 194 -40.65 5.08 -43.49
N PHE A 195 -40.91 4.61 -42.26
CA PHE A 195 -39.85 4.23 -41.32
C PHE A 195 -39.06 3.04 -41.88
N SER A 196 -37.75 3.21 -42.03
CA SER A 196 -36.82 2.20 -42.52
C SER A 196 -35.57 2.17 -41.64
N PHE A 197 -35.35 1.03 -40.99
CA PHE A 197 -34.17 0.77 -40.17
C PHE A 197 -32.88 0.83 -41.01
N GLU A 198 -32.95 0.42 -42.27
CA GLU A 198 -31.84 0.47 -43.23
C GLU A 198 -31.54 1.91 -43.67
N SER A 199 -32.55 2.75 -43.88
CA SER A 199 -32.35 4.19 -44.12
C SER A 199 -31.77 4.91 -42.89
N GLY A 200 -32.20 4.52 -41.69
CA GLY A 200 -31.62 4.98 -40.43
C GLY A 200 -30.13 4.64 -40.28
N LEU A 201 -29.76 3.38 -40.53
CA LEU A 201 -28.36 2.94 -40.53
C LEU A 201 -27.54 3.62 -41.63
N ASN A 202 -28.08 3.74 -42.84
CA ASN A 202 -27.38 4.38 -43.96
C ASN A 202 -27.17 5.89 -43.73
N ASN A 203 -28.15 6.60 -43.15
CA ASN A 203 -28.03 8.01 -42.77
C ASN A 203 -27.10 8.20 -41.55
N LEU A 204 -27.03 7.24 -40.63
CA LEU A 204 -26.06 7.22 -39.54
C LEU A 204 -24.63 6.92 -40.05
N THR A 205 -24.48 6.18 -41.14
CA THR A 205 -23.18 5.94 -41.79
C THR A 205 -22.80 6.99 -42.84
N ASP A 206 -23.71 7.92 -43.19
CA ASP A 206 -23.39 9.08 -44.04
C ASP A 206 -22.48 10.02 -43.25
N TRP A 207 -21.18 9.76 -43.39
CA TRP A 207 -20.10 10.44 -42.70
C TRP A 207 -20.22 11.97 -42.84
N LYS A 208 -20.79 12.53 -43.91
CA LYS A 208 -20.93 13.99 -44.03
C LYS A 208 -21.96 14.58 -43.06
N LYS A 209 -23.10 13.92 -42.85
CA LYS A 209 -24.14 14.41 -41.92
C LYS A 209 -23.77 14.13 -40.47
N MET A 210 -23.24 12.93 -40.19
CA MET A 210 -22.79 12.56 -38.85
C MET A 210 -21.54 13.36 -38.45
N SER A 211 -20.57 13.58 -39.35
CA SER A 211 -19.40 14.42 -39.04
C SER A 211 -19.77 15.87 -38.85
N THR A 212 -20.77 16.42 -39.57
CA THR A 212 -21.18 17.82 -39.37
C THR A 212 -21.83 18.00 -37.99
N ALA A 213 -22.83 17.21 -37.61
CA ALA A 213 -23.46 17.32 -36.28
C ALA A 213 -22.49 17.00 -35.12
N THR A 214 -21.59 16.02 -35.31
CA THR A 214 -20.60 15.60 -34.31
C THR A 214 -19.45 16.61 -34.18
N LEU A 215 -18.88 17.12 -35.29
CA LEU A 215 -17.86 18.18 -35.24
C LEU A 215 -18.46 19.48 -34.72
N SER A 216 -19.65 19.85 -35.19
CA SER A 216 -20.30 21.08 -34.76
C SER A 216 -20.65 21.06 -33.28
N GLY A 217 -21.16 19.94 -32.77
CA GLY A 217 -21.37 19.74 -31.34
C GLY A 217 -20.08 19.84 -30.54
N ALA A 218 -18.98 19.27 -31.04
CA ALA A 218 -17.66 19.42 -30.42
C ALA A 218 -17.14 20.87 -30.44
N VAL A 219 -17.28 21.58 -31.56
CA VAL A 219 -16.77 22.94 -31.75
C VAL A 219 -17.55 23.98 -30.95
N ILE A 220 -18.86 23.83 -30.78
CA ILE A 220 -19.70 24.74 -29.97
C ILE A 220 -19.55 24.47 -28.48
N ASN A 221 -19.45 23.19 -28.09
CA ASN A 221 -19.43 22.83 -26.68
C ASN A 221 -18.11 23.23 -25.99
N VAL A 222 -16.99 23.34 -26.72
CA VAL A 222 -15.72 23.82 -26.16
C VAL A 222 -15.84 25.25 -25.59
N PRO A 223 -16.20 26.29 -26.35
CA PRO A 223 -16.34 27.64 -25.81
C PRO A 223 -17.52 27.76 -24.83
N ALA A 224 -18.67 27.11 -25.08
CA ALA A 224 -19.83 27.18 -24.18
C ALA A 224 -19.59 26.50 -22.82
N GLY A 225 -18.99 25.31 -22.83
CA GLY A 225 -18.62 24.56 -21.64
C GLY A 225 -17.53 25.25 -20.82
N MET A 226 -16.51 25.80 -21.48
CA MET A 226 -15.44 26.56 -20.80
C MET A 226 -15.95 27.88 -20.18
N LEU A 227 -16.86 28.60 -20.86
CA LEU A 227 -17.46 29.82 -20.31
C LEU A 227 -18.30 29.48 -19.07
N GLY A 228 -19.12 28.42 -19.16
CA GLY A 228 -19.93 27.90 -18.06
C GLY A 228 -19.12 27.48 -16.84
N MET A 229 -18.04 26.71 -17.05
CA MET A 229 -17.20 26.20 -15.98
C MET A 229 -16.40 27.31 -15.28
N ARG A 230 -15.91 28.31 -16.04
CA ARG A 230 -15.18 29.46 -15.48
C ARG A 230 -16.09 30.41 -14.70
N ILE A 231 -17.33 30.63 -15.13
CA ILE A 231 -18.31 31.42 -14.39
C ILE A 231 -18.82 30.65 -13.14
N ALA A 232 -18.93 29.32 -13.21
CA ALA A 232 -19.22 28.48 -12.05
C ALA A 232 -18.08 28.49 -11.00
N LYS A 233 -16.82 28.47 -11.45
CA LYS A 233 -15.64 28.60 -10.56
C LYS A 233 -15.52 29.99 -9.92
N SER A 234 -15.75 31.08 -10.66
CA SER A 234 -15.66 32.44 -10.10
C SER A 234 -16.78 32.76 -9.09
N SER A 235 -17.98 32.20 -9.28
CA SER A 235 -19.11 32.38 -8.36
C SER A 235 -19.02 31.52 -7.10
N THR A 236 -18.50 30.28 -7.19
CA THR A 236 -18.18 29.46 -6.00
C THR A 236 -17.07 30.10 -5.16
N LEU A 237 -16.07 30.71 -5.79
CA LEU A 237 -15.07 31.55 -5.10
C LEU A 237 -15.67 32.81 -4.46
N SER A 238 -16.66 33.44 -5.09
CA SER A 238 -17.36 34.61 -4.53
C SER A 238 -18.27 34.26 -3.35
N VAL A 239 -18.92 33.09 -3.36
CA VAL A 239 -19.73 32.58 -2.23
C VAL A 239 -18.84 32.09 -1.07
N ALA A 240 -17.67 31.52 -1.37
CA ALA A 240 -16.69 31.10 -0.36
C ALA A 240 -16.04 32.28 0.39
N ASN A 241 -15.96 33.47 -0.24
CA ASN A 241 -15.33 34.67 0.32
C ASN A 241 -16.27 35.60 1.16
N ARG A 242 -17.41 35.06 1.64
CA ARG A 242 -18.39 35.60 2.62
C ARG A 242 -19.54 36.50 2.11
N THR A 243 -20.76 36.10 2.52
CA THR A 243 -22.07 36.81 2.67
C THR A 243 -23.29 36.30 1.85
N GLY A 244 -23.31 35.05 1.39
CA GLY A 244 -24.52 34.41 0.83
C GLY A 244 -24.95 33.14 1.59
N SER A 245 -26.25 32.86 1.69
CA SER A 245 -26.76 31.60 2.24
C SER A 245 -26.48 30.42 1.31
N GLU A 246 -26.30 29.21 1.87
CA GLU A 246 -26.04 27.96 1.13
C GLU A 246 -27.13 27.67 0.06
N SER A 247 -28.37 28.10 0.33
CA SER A 247 -29.48 28.07 -0.62
C SER A 247 -29.30 29.02 -1.80
N LEU A 248 -28.73 30.22 -1.58
CA LEU A 248 -28.39 31.16 -2.65
C LEU A 248 -27.27 30.58 -3.52
N GLY A 249 -26.24 29.98 -2.90
CA GLY A 249 -25.17 29.29 -3.62
C GLY A 249 -25.68 28.12 -4.48
N THR A 250 -26.67 27.36 -3.99
CA THR A 250 -27.31 26.27 -4.72
C THR A 250 -28.12 26.78 -5.93
N VAL A 251 -28.87 27.87 -5.76
CA VAL A 251 -29.64 28.49 -6.85
C VAL A 251 -28.72 29.13 -7.87
N THR A 252 -27.70 29.88 -7.45
CA THR A 252 -26.69 30.46 -8.34
C THR A 252 -25.94 29.37 -9.10
N GLY A 253 -25.55 28.28 -8.43
CA GLY A 253 -24.94 27.11 -9.08
C GLY A 253 -25.86 26.50 -10.15
N GLY A 254 -27.16 26.38 -9.86
CA GLY A 254 -28.15 25.91 -10.82
C GLY A 254 -28.35 26.84 -12.01
N VAL A 255 -28.43 28.15 -11.80
CA VAL A 255 -28.53 29.15 -12.87
C VAL A 255 -27.32 29.05 -13.81
N LEU A 256 -26.12 28.88 -13.26
CA LEU A 256 -24.90 28.85 -14.06
C LEU A 256 -24.72 27.51 -14.80
N SER A 257 -24.96 26.38 -14.13
CA SER A 257 -24.91 25.07 -14.79
C SER A 257 -26.00 24.96 -15.86
N GLY A 258 -27.20 25.45 -15.56
CA GLY A 258 -28.30 25.54 -16.50
C GLY A 258 -27.93 26.38 -17.71
N GLY A 259 -27.33 27.56 -17.51
CA GLY A 259 -26.95 28.45 -18.61
C GLY A 259 -25.90 27.85 -19.54
N SER A 260 -24.89 27.18 -18.98
CA SER A 260 -23.88 26.49 -19.80
C SER A 260 -24.50 25.37 -20.65
N SER A 261 -25.42 24.60 -20.07
CA SER A 261 -26.12 23.49 -20.74
C SER A 261 -27.03 24.01 -21.85
N GLY A 262 -27.81 25.05 -21.55
CA GLY A 262 -28.72 25.67 -22.51
C GLY A 262 -27.98 26.31 -23.67
N ALA A 263 -26.77 26.86 -23.45
CA ALA A 263 -25.95 27.39 -24.53
C ALA A 263 -25.57 26.31 -25.54
N VAL A 264 -25.15 25.13 -25.04
CA VAL A 264 -24.80 23.97 -25.86
C VAL A 264 -26.01 23.49 -26.64
N PHE A 265 -27.16 23.32 -26.00
CA PHE A 265 -28.36 22.83 -26.66
C PHE A 265 -28.94 23.83 -27.67
N GLY A 266 -28.92 25.14 -27.37
CA GLY A 266 -29.37 26.17 -28.30
C GLY A 266 -28.49 26.29 -29.55
N GLY A 267 -27.17 26.13 -29.41
CA GLY A 267 -26.25 26.08 -30.55
C GLY A 267 -26.40 24.80 -31.37
N LEU A 268 -26.57 23.65 -30.71
CA LEU A 268 -26.74 22.36 -31.35
C LEU A 268 -28.05 22.27 -32.14
N ASP A 269 -29.15 22.75 -31.58
CA ASP A 269 -30.47 22.70 -32.21
C ASP A 269 -30.53 23.61 -33.45
N ALA A 270 -29.91 24.79 -33.41
CA ALA A 270 -29.78 25.67 -34.58
C ALA A 270 -28.99 25.02 -35.73
N ILE A 271 -27.97 24.20 -35.41
CA ILE A 271 -27.19 23.48 -36.42
C ILE A 271 -27.98 22.33 -37.02
N VAL A 272 -28.68 21.54 -36.20
CA VAL A 272 -29.53 20.45 -36.67
C VAL A 272 -30.60 20.98 -37.64
N HIS A 273 -31.11 22.19 -37.40
CA HIS A 273 -32.08 22.86 -38.28
C HIS A 273 -31.44 23.67 -39.43
N GLY A 274 -30.15 23.51 -39.71
CA GLY A 274 -29.47 24.10 -40.86
C GLY A 274 -29.38 25.64 -40.86
N LYS A 275 -29.39 26.27 -39.67
CA LYS A 275 -29.33 27.73 -39.53
C LYS A 275 -27.95 28.30 -39.89
N SER A 276 -27.90 29.57 -40.27
CA SER A 276 -26.66 30.27 -40.59
C SER A 276 -25.76 30.47 -39.35
N LEU A 277 -24.46 30.72 -39.54
CA LEU A 277 -23.51 30.88 -38.43
C LEU A 277 -23.89 31.98 -37.43
N SER A 278 -24.50 33.08 -37.89
CA SER A 278 -25.00 34.15 -37.04
C SER A 278 -26.24 33.72 -36.24
N GLU A 279 -27.13 32.92 -36.83
CA GLU A 279 -28.30 32.36 -36.16
C GLU A 279 -27.92 31.27 -35.15
N ILE A 280 -26.84 30.52 -35.40
CA ILE A 280 -26.27 29.56 -34.45
C ILE A 280 -25.70 30.30 -33.23
N GLY A 281 -24.95 31.38 -33.45
CA GLY A 281 -24.44 32.23 -32.36
C GLY A 281 -25.57 32.84 -31.53
N LYS A 282 -26.63 33.34 -32.19
CA LYS A 282 -27.82 33.84 -31.52
C LYS A 282 -28.55 32.76 -30.71
N SER A 283 -28.74 31.57 -31.29
CA SER A 283 -29.44 30.46 -30.62
C SER A 283 -28.64 29.88 -29.46
N THR A 284 -27.31 29.91 -29.53
CA THR A 284 -26.41 29.59 -28.42
C THR A 284 -26.61 30.57 -27.26
N PHE A 285 -26.71 31.87 -27.54
CA PHE A 285 -26.94 32.90 -26.52
C PHE A 285 -28.36 32.82 -25.93
N ASP A 286 -29.38 32.67 -26.77
CA ASP A 286 -30.76 32.51 -26.34
C ASP A 286 -30.90 31.24 -25.48
N GLY A 287 -30.29 30.13 -25.93
CA GLY A 287 -30.24 28.89 -25.17
C GLY A 287 -29.55 29.04 -23.82
N MET A 288 -28.48 29.84 -23.73
CA MET A 288 -27.81 30.14 -22.45
C MET A 288 -28.77 30.81 -21.45
N LEU A 289 -29.55 31.79 -21.90
CA LEU A 289 -30.51 32.48 -21.02
C LEU A 289 -31.64 31.54 -20.56
N ILE A 290 -32.15 30.71 -21.48
CA ILE A 290 -33.21 29.73 -21.21
C ILE A 290 -32.74 28.65 -20.23
N GLY A 291 -31.54 28.11 -20.48
CA GLY A 291 -30.93 27.14 -19.59
C GLY A 291 -30.67 27.71 -18.20
N ALA A 292 -30.24 28.97 -18.12
CA ALA A 292 -29.99 29.63 -16.85
C ALA A 292 -31.27 29.80 -16.01
N GLY A 293 -32.37 30.19 -16.65
CA GLY A 293 -33.68 30.21 -16.01
C GLY A 293 -34.10 28.81 -15.53
N THR A 294 -33.96 27.81 -16.39
CA THR A 294 -34.36 26.41 -16.09
C THR A 294 -33.57 25.83 -14.91
N GLY A 295 -32.25 26.00 -14.90
CA GLY A 295 -31.40 25.50 -13.84
C GLY A 295 -31.61 26.22 -12.51
N GLY A 296 -31.90 27.53 -12.53
CA GLY A 296 -32.29 28.29 -11.34
C GLY A 296 -33.60 27.84 -10.73
N VAL A 297 -34.62 27.56 -11.56
CA VAL A 297 -35.93 27.04 -11.09
C VAL A 297 -35.78 25.63 -10.51
N MET A 298 -35.07 24.74 -11.19
CA MET A 298 -34.89 23.34 -10.73
C MET A 298 -34.12 23.26 -9.40
N THR A 299 -33.08 24.07 -9.24
CA THR A 299 -32.31 24.13 -7.99
C THR A 299 -33.02 24.91 -6.90
N GLY A 300 -33.76 25.97 -7.24
CA GLY A 300 -34.63 26.71 -6.33
C GLY A 300 -35.76 25.86 -5.77
N TRP A 301 -36.41 25.04 -6.61
CA TRP A 301 -37.41 24.08 -6.17
C TRP A 301 -36.82 23.03 -5.21
N HIS A 302 -35.59 22.58 -5.45
CA HIS A 302 -34.88 21.68 -4.55
C HIS A 302 -34.44 22.36 -3.23
N ALA A 303 -34.09 23.65 -3.27
CA ALA A 303 -33.69 24.42 -2.10
C ALA A 303 -34.90 24.87 -1.23
N PHE A 304 -36.07 25.10 -1.84
CA PHE A 304 -37.22 25.75 -1.21
C PHE A 304 -38.57 25.01 -1.37
N GLY A 305 -38.56 23.71 -1.66
CA GLY A 305 -39.77 22.92 -1.87
C GLY A 305 -40.79 22.95 -0.70
N PRO A 306 -42.07 22.60 -0.97
CA PRO A 306 -43.17 22.81 -0.04
C PRO A 306 -42.94 22.08 1.29
N GLY A 307 -42.91 22.85 2.39
CA GLY A 307 -42.62 22.39 3.75
C GLY A 307 -41.40 23.06 4.41
N LYS A 308 -40.60 23.84 3.68
CA LYS A 308 -39.48 24.62 4.23
C LYS A 308 -39.71 26.12 4.02
N LYS A 309 -39.83 26.90 5.10
CA LYS A 309 -40.02 28.36 5.02
C LYS A 309 -38.73 29.06 4.57
N ALA A 310 -38.82 29.99 3.61
CA ALA A 310 -37.73 30.85 3.19
C ALA A 310 -37.64 32.12 4.08
N PRO A 311 -36.44 32.65 4.40
CA PRO A 311 -36.27 33.89 5.14
C PRO A 311 -36.00 35.05 4.17
N LEU A 312 -37.03 35.68 3.61
CA LEU A 312 -36.84 36.79 2.67
C LEU A 312 -37.32 38.17 3.17
N GLU A 313 -38.03 38.26 4.29
CA GLU A 313 -38.57 39.56 4.75
C GLU A 313 -37.76 40.28 5.84
N SER A 314 -36.89 39.60 6.59
CA SER A 314 -36.22 40.23 7.75
C SER A 314 -34.87 40.90 7.45
N GLN A 315 -34.22 40.64 6.31
CA GLN A 315 -32.84 41.11 6.06
C GLN A 315 -32.74 42.34 5.14
N ILE A 316 -33.84 42.75 4.48
CA ILE A 316 -33.83 43.89 3.55
C ILE A 316 -34.13 45.22 4.26
N GLN A 317 -34.78 45.21 5.43
CA GLN A 317 -35.09 46.44 6.18
C GLN A 317 -33.98 46.94 7.11
N GLU A 318 -33.01 46.11 7.49
CA GLU A 318 -31.98 46.49 8.47
C GLU A 318 -30.76 47.24 7.86
N LYS A 319 -30.61 47.25 6.53
CA LYS A 319 -29.43 47.85 5.84
C LYS A 319 -29.67 49.24 5.22
N LEU A 320 -30.80 49.89 5.49
CA LEU A 320 -31.14 51.21 4.93
C LEU A 320 -31.10 52.38 5.93
N GLN A 321 -30.29 52.31 6.99
CA GLN A 321 -30.01 53.49 7.83
C GLN A 321 -28.52 53.84 7.85
N PRO A 322 -28.13 55.08 7.50
CA PRO A 322 -26.74 55.51 7.59
C PRO A 322 -26.43 55.92 9.04
N LYS A 323 -25.33 55.41 9.59
CA LYS A 323 -24.70 56.01 10.77
C LYS A 323 -23.26 56.41 10.47
N SER A 324 -22.95 57.59 10.97
CA SER A 324 -21.85 58.51 10.70
C SER A 324 -20.45 57.97 11.00
N HIS A 325 -19.51 58.38 10.16
CA HIS A 325 -18.06 58.30 10.36
C HIS A 325 -17.58 59.16 11.55
N GLU A 326 -16.54 58.69 12.23
CA GLU A 326 -15.32 59.46 12.52
C GLU A 326 -14.07 58.52 12.58
N PRO A 327 -12.84 59.03 12.30
CA PRO A 327 -11.76 58.25 11.68
C PRO A 327 -10.46 58.22 12.51
N VAL A 328 -9.78 57.07 12.65
CA VAL A 328 -8.33 57.06 13.01
C VAL A 328 -7.55 55.87 12.41
N GLN A 329 -6.63 56.27 11.53
CA GLN A 329 -5.30 55.72 11.17
C GLN A 329 -5.12 54.48 10.28
N GLU A 330 -4.95 54.80 9.01
CA GLU A 330 -4.56 54.00 7.86
C GLU A 330 -3.03 54.11 7.60
N HIS A 331 -2.19 53.80 8.61
CA HIS A 331 -0.73 54.03 8.53
C HIS A 331 0.16 52.80 8.78
N GLN A 332 -0.33 51.57 8.62
CA GLN A 332 0.52 50.37 8.74
C GLN A 332 0.52 49.42 7.53
N ILE A 333 -0.16 49.77 6.42
CA ILE A 333 -0.27 48.86 5.27
C ILE A 333 0.72 49.20 4.13
N GLN A 334 1.33 50.39 4.11
CA GLN A 334 2.21 50.79 3.01
C GLN A 334 3.70 50.40 3.12
N GLU A 335 4.18 49.85 4.24
CA GLU A 335 5.61 49.49 4.40
C GLU A 335 6.00 48.06 4.00
N ARG A 336 5.07 47.21 3.53
CA ARG A 336 5.41 45.82 3.12
C ARG A 336 5.64 45.62 1.62
N VAL A 337 5.64 46.67 0.79
CA VAL A 337 5.74 46.51 -0.68
C VAL A 337 7.16 46.74 -1.24
N ASN A 338 8.10 47.32 -0.49
CA ASN A 338 9.43 47.61 -1.03
C ASN A 338 10.58 46.97 -0.22
N ARG A 339 10.97 45.74 -0.60
CA ARG A 339 12.35 45.25 -0.44
C ARG A 339 12.88 44.81 -1.82
N PRO A 340 14.07 45.26 -2.25
CA PRO A 340 14.69 44.77 -3.47
C PRO A 340 15.22 43.34 -3.28
N VAL A 341 14.97 42.52 -4.29
CA VAL A 341 15.47 41.14 -4.44
C VAL A 341 17.00 41.17 -4.56
N GLN A 342 17.69 40.36 -3.76
CA GLN A 342 19.07 39.94 -4.04
C GLN A 342 19.02 38.73 -4.98
N ASP A 343 19.80 38.79 -6.06
CA ASP A 343 19.91 37.77 -7.10
C ASP A 343 20.15 36.36 -6.55
N GLY A 344 19.39 35.39 -7.04
CA GLY A 344 19.75 33.96 -6.93
C GLY A 344 18.66 32.94 -6.61
N GLN A 345 17.37 33.31 -6.44
CA GLN A 345 16.29 32.33 -6.26
C GLN A 345 15.14 32.59 -7.23
N GLU A 346 14.82 31.58 -8.04
CA GLU A 346 13.58 31.55 -8.84
C GLU A 346 12.35 31.59 -7.92
N PRO A 347 11.30 32.37 -8.25
CA PRO A 347 10.08 32.40 -7.48
C PRO A 347 9.28 31.10 -7.69
N LEU A 348 9.04 30.37 -6.61
CA LEU A 348 8.05 29.29 -6.54
C LEU A 348 6.65 29.87 -6.81
N VAL A 349 6.13 29.57 -8.00
CA VAL A 349 4.72 29.71 -8.33
C VAL A 349 3.94 28.72 -7.47
N VAL A 350 3.20 29.22 -6.47
CA VAL A 350 2.25 28.43 -5.69
C VAL A 350 0.93 28.38 -6.46
N ASP A 351 0.85 27.46 -7.42
CA ASP A 351 -0.40 26.94 -7.94
C ASP A 351 -0.56 25.52 -7.41
N GLY A 352 -1.64 25.23 -6.67
CA GLY A 352 -1.90 23.87 -6.22
C GLY A 352 -3.05 23.73 -5.23
N GLU A 353 -4.22 23.39 -5.76
CA GLU A 353 -5.34 22.80 -5.02
C GLU A 353 -4.85 21.59 -4.19
N ALA A 354 -5.25 21.54 -2.92
CA ALA A 354 -4.98 20.42 -2.03
C ALA A 354 -5.85 19.20 -2.42
N PRO A 355 -5.29 18.01 -2.65
CA PRO A 355 -6.09 16.83 -2.93
C PRO A 355 -6.58 16.19 -1.62
N SER A 356 -7.86 16.40 -1.28
CA SER A 356 -8.59 15.37 -0.53
C SER A 356 -8.64 14.11 -1.39
N PHE A 357 -8.15 12.96 -0.88
CA PHE A 357 -8.19 11.63 -1.50
C PHE A 357 -8.42 11.68 -3.02
N SER A 358 -7.38 11.98 -3.81
CA SER A 358 -7.58 12.17 -5.24
C SER A 358 -8.23 10.92 -5.84
N GLU A 359 -9.27 11.12 -6.64
CA GLU A 359 -9.83 10.11 -7.55
C GLU A 359 -8.71 9.38 -8.31
N ALA A 360 -7.60 10.06 -8.62
CA ALA A 360 -6.39 9.48 -9.20
C ALA A 360 -5.79 8.29 -8.40
N SER A 361 -5.97 8.24 -7.08
CA SER A 361 -5.54 7.10 -6.25
C SER A 361 -6.51 5.92 -6.35
N ARG A 362 -7.81 6.18 -6.58
CA ARG A 362 -8.84 5.15 -6.86
C ARG A 362 -8.77 4.65 -8.31
N VAL A 363 -8.41 5.50 -9.28
CA VAL A 363 -8.20 5.15 -10.69
C VAL A 363 -6.99 4.20 -10.84
N LYS A 364 -5.87 4.50 -10.17
CA LYS A 364 -4.68 3.61 -10.10
C LYS A 364 -4.98 2.26 -9.44
N LEU A 365 -6.01 2.20 -8.59
CA LEU A 365 -6.49 0.98 -7.93
C LEU A 365 -7.15 0.03 -8.95
N THR A 366 -8.10 0.55 -9.74
CA THR A 366 -8.84 -0.20 -10.76
C THR A 366 -7.94 -0.66 -11.89
N ASP A 367 -7.01 0.19 -12.36
CA ASP A 367 -6.09 -0.17 -13.44
C ASP A 367 -5.12 -1.29 -13.02
N LYS A 368 -4.66 -1.30 -11.76
CA LYS A 368 -3.84 -2.40 -11.20
C LYS A 368 -4.68 -3.66 -10.92
N LEU A 369 -5.91 -3.54 -10.42
CA LEU A 369 -6.83 -4.66 -10.21
C LEU A 369 -7.20 -5.36 -11.52
N GLU A 370 -7.34 -4.61 -12.61
CA GLU A 370 -7.59 -5.15 -13.95
C GLU A 370 -6.33 -5.80 -14.57
N SER A 371 -5.13 -5.36 -14.16
CA SER A 371 -3.86 -5.97 -14.57
C SER A 371 -3.56 -7.33 -13.90
N LEU A 372 -4.29 -7.68 -12.84
CA LEU A 372 -4.15 -8.98 -12.18
C LEU A 372 -4.76 -10.09 -13.03
N THR A 373 -4.06 -11.23 -13.09
CA THR A 373 -4.56 -12.41 -13.79
C THR A 373 -5.88 -12.91 -13.18
N PRO A 374 -6.75 -13.59 -13.94
CA PRO A 374 -7.96 -14.20 -13.40
C PRO A 374 -7.70 -15.15 -12.22
N GLN A 375 -6.55 -15.84 -12.19
CA GLN A 375 -6.14 -16.67 -11.05
C GLN A 375 -5.77 -15.84 -9.81
N GLN A 376 -5.07 -14.73 -9.98
CA GLN A 376 -4.78 -13.79 -8.87
C GLN A 376 -6.09 -13.20 -8.32
N ARG A 377 -7.04 -12.84 -9.20
CA ARG A 377 -8.38 -12.37 -8.81
C ARG A 377 -9.22 -13.46 -8.13
N GLN A 378 -9.19 -14.70 -8.60
CA GLN A 378 -9.91 -15.80 -7.95
C GLN A 378 -9.33 -16.11 -6.56
N LYS A 379 -8.00 -16.14 -6.43
CA LYS A 379 -7.30 -16.28 -5.13
C LYS A 379 -7.63 -15.11 -4.18
N MET A 380 -7.90 -13.91 -4.71
CA MET A 380 -8.39 -12.74 -3.94
C MET A 380 -9.80 -12.94 -3.38
N PHE A 381 -10.71 -13.60 -4.11
CA PHE A 381 -12.11 -13.78 -3.67
C PHE A 381 -12.30 -15.01 -2.79
N ASP A 382 -11.56 -16.10 -3.02
CA ASP A 382 -11.67 -17.32 -2.21
C ASP A 382 -11.17 -17.13 -0.76
N THR A 383 -10.33 -16.12 -0.51
CA THR A 383 -9.91 -15.70 0.85
C THR A 383 -10.86 -14.67 1.48
N HIS A 384 -11.76 -14.08 0.70
CA HIS A 384 -12.66 -12.99 1.10
C HIS A 384 -13.88 -13.47 1.91
N ASP A 385 -14.29 -14.74 1.72
CA ASP A 385 -15.44 -15.33 2.41
C ASP A 385 -15.10 -15.91 3.80
N ALA A 386 -13.82 -16.03 4.17
CA ALA A 386 -13.41 -16.80 5.34
C ALA A 386 -13.32 -16.02 6.67
N ALA A 387 -13.11 -14.70 6.69
CA ALA A 387 -13.07 -13.95 7.95
C ALA A 387 -13.17 -12.43 7.76
N SER A 388 -14.37 -11.86 7.93
CA SER A 388 -14.48 -10.43 8.21
C SER A 388 -14.08 -10.17 9.67
N PHE A 389 -13.03 -9.38 9.89
CA PHE A 389 -12.60 -8.90 11.22
C PHE A 389 -13.58 -7.86 11.85
N THR A 390 -14.82 -7.80 11.39
CA THR A 390 -15.75 -6.70 11.70
C THR A 390 -17.19 -7.11 11.97
N SER A 391 -17.52 -8.40 12.10
CA SER A 391 -18.73 -8.66 12.86
C SER A 391 -18.45 -8.22 14.28
N ALA A 392 -19.14 -7.17 14.75
CA ALA A 392 -19.36 -6.98 16.18
C ALA A 392 -19.57 -8.37 16.81
N PRO A 393 -18.95 -8.65 17.97
CA PRO A 393 -18.97 -9.99 18.54
C PRO A 393 -20.37 -10.60 18.37
N LYS A 394 -20.44 -11.74 17.67
CA LYS A 394 -21.72 -12.45 17.46
C LYS A 394 -22.39 -12.75 18.82
N GLU A 395 -21.57 -12.76 19.86
CA GLU A 395 -21.92 -12.81 21.26
C GLU A 395 -22.46 -11.45 21.75
N GLY A 396 -23.71 -11.41 22.22
CA GLY A 396 -24.28 -10.22 22.85
C GLY A 396 -23.54 -9.81 24.13
N VAL A 397 -23.78 -8.59 24.61
CA VAL A 397 -23.14 -7.96 25.78
C VAL A 397 -23.13 -8.88 27.01
N ALA A 398 -24.21 -9.62 27.25
CA ALA A 398 -24.31 -10.54 28.39
C ALA A 398 -23.30 -11.71 28.31
N ALA A 399 -22.98 -12.20 27.10
CA ALA A 399 -22.00 -13.27 26.92
C ALA A 399 -20.57 -12.76 27.09
N LEU A 400 -20.24 -11.58 26.53
CA LEU A 400 -18.94 -10.95 26.68
C LEU A 400 -18.67 -10.51 28.12
N ASN A 401 -19.69 -10.00 28.81
CA ASN A 401 -19.57 -9.60 30.22
C ASN A 401 -19.16 -10.76 31.13
N ARG A 402 -19.54 -12.00 30.80
CA ARG A 402 -19.13 -13.20 31.56
C ARG A 402 -17.64 -13.51 31.42
N GLN A 403 -16.99 -13.02 30.38
CA GLN A 403 -15.56 -13.17 30.14
C GLN A 403 -14.74 -12.04 30.79
N LEU A 404 -15.40 -11.08 31.46
CA LEU A 404 -14.74 -10.09 32.30
C LEU A 404 -14.78 -10.54 33.75
N VAL A 405 -13.61 -10.63 34.36
CA VAL A 405 -13.46 -10.83 35.80
C VAL A 405 -13.20 -9.48 36.44
N LEU A 406 -14.12 -8.99 37.26
CA LEU A 406 -13.87 -7.82 38.09
C LEU A 406 -12.82 -8.19 39.14
N ASP A 407 -11.59 -7.72 38.96
CA ASP A 407 -10.45 -8.08 39.82
C ASP A 407 -10.55 -7.34 41.16
N LYS A 408 -10.70 -6.00 41.10
CA LYS A 408 -10.83 -5.13 42.28
C LYS A 408 -11.26 -3.70 41.93
N ALA A 409 -11.74 -2.98 42.93
CA ALA A 409 -11.66 -1.52 42.95
C ALA A 409 -10.18 -1.12 43.14
N GLY A 410 -9.68 -0.25 42.29
CA GLY A 410 -8.31 0.23 42.32
C GLY A 410 -8.24 1.74 42.11
N VAL A 411 -7.05 2.23 41.81
CA VAL A 411 -6.84 3.63 41.41
C VAL A 411 -6.21 3.69 40.04
N VAL A 412 -6.56 4.72 39.28
CA VAL A 412 -5.95 5.06 38.00
C VAL A 412 -5.38 6.47 38.10
N THR A 413 -4.18 6.66 37.55
CA THR A 413 -3.56 7.98 37.43
C THR A 413 -3.81 8.50 36.03
N ILE A 414 -4.52 9.62 35.91
CA ILE A 414 -4.89 10.25 34.64
C ILE A 414 -4.18 11.60 34.56
N THR A 415 -3.50 11.85 33.46
CA THR A 415 -2.90 13.16 33.18
C THR A 415 -3.94 14.09 32.57
N ARG A 416 -4.16 15.25 33.19
CA ARG A 416 -5.03 16.31 32.68
C ARG A 416 -4.27 17.61 32.48
N VAL A 417 -4.82 18.49 31.65
CA VAL A 417 -4.35 19.88 31.58
C VAL A 417 -4.84 20.59 32.84
N LYS A 418 -3.95 21.35 33.48
CA LYS A 418 -4.28 22.17 34.65
C LYS A 418 -5.42 23.11 34.31
N ASN A 419 -6.41 23.21 35.20
CA ASN A 419 -7.50 24.17 35.06
C ASN A 419 -7.03 25.56 35.49
N ASP A 420 -6.15 26.16 34.68
CA ASP A 420 -5.51 27.45 34.94
C ASP A 420 -6.01 28.47 33.90
N PRO A 421 -6.55 29.63 34.32
CA PRO A 421 -6.99 30.69 33.39
C PRO A 421 -5.83 31.27 32.56
N ASP A 422 -4.58 31.13 33.00
CA ASP A 422 -3.39 31.61 32.31
C ASP A 422 -2.78 30.56 31.36
N LEU A 423 -3.51 29.49 31.03
CA LEU A 423 -3.08 28.47 30.08
C LEU A 423 -2.64 29.10 28.74
N PRO A 424 -1.39 28.89 28.30
CA PRO A 424 -0.89 29.47 27.05
C PRO A 424 -1.71 29.02 25.84
N LYS A 425 -1.96 29.96 24.90
CA LYS A 425 -2.59 29.66 23.61
C LYS A 425 -1.66 28.90 22.66
N ALA A 426 -0.35 28.98 22.89
CA ALA A 426 0.68 28.27 22.15
C ALA A 426 1.76 27.79 23.14
N PHE A 427 2.32 26.62 22.88
CA PHE A 427 3.37 26.01 23.69
C PHE A 427 4.65 25.95 22.89
N LYS A 428 5.78 26.27 23.52
CA LYS A 428 7.09 26.27 22.86
C LYS A 428 7.47 24.88 22.36
N ASP A 429 7.30 23.87 23.20
CA ASP A 429 7.63 22.47 22.94
C ASP A 429 6.82 21.53 23.85
N ASP A 430 7.01 20.22 23.72
CA ASP A 430 6.32 19.21 24.54
C ASP A 430 6.74 19.28 26.03
N ALA A 431 7.95 19.77 26.33
CA ALA A 431 8.43 19.91 27.70
C ALA A 431 7.77 21.10 28.40
N ASP A 432 7.56 22.21 27.69
CA ASP A 432 6.75 23.35 28.12
C ASP A 432 5.30 22.91 28.38
N PHE A 433 4.66 22.20 27.43
CA PHE A 433 3.30 21.69 27.61
C PHE A 433 3.14 20.80 28.86
N LYS A 434 4.10 19.92 29.15
CA LYS A 434 4.05 19.05 30.34
C LYS A 434 3.98 19.82 31.66
N GLN A 435 4.52 21.05 31.73
CA GLN A 435 4.43 21.90 32.93
C GLN A 435 2.98 22.34 33.20
N TRP A 436 2.14 22.34 32.17
CA TRP A 436 0.71 22.65 32.21
C TRP A 436 -0.18 21.42 32.38
N THR A 437 0.42 20.26 32.64
CA THR A 437 -0.31 19.03 32.96
C THR A 437 -0.13 18.64 34.42
N GLU A 438 -1.11 17.94 34.98
CA GLU A 438 -1.04 17.38 36.33
C GLU A 438 -1.65 15.98 36.38
N ALA A 439 -1.19 15.18 37.34
CA ALA A 439 -1.65 13.82 37.55
C ALA A 439 -2.82 13.79 38.55
N HIS A 440 -3.96 13.26 38.12
CA HIS A 440 -5.12 13.01 38.98
C HIS A 440 -5.23 11.52 39.30
N VAL A 441 -5.35 11.20 40.58
CA VAL A 441 -5.60 9.83 41.03
C VAL A 441 -7.09 9.67 41.29
N GLU A 442 -7.74 8.78 40.55
CA GLU A 442 -9.16 8.48 40.68
C GLU A 442 -9.40 7.03 41.06
N GLN A 443 -10.49 6.77 41.78
CA GLN A 443 -10.97 5.40 41.97
C GLN A 443 -11.43 4.83 40.63
N ALA A 444 -11.14 3.56 40.38
CA ALA A 444 -11.44 2.88 39.12
C ALA A 444 -11.91 1.44 39.34
N ARG A 445 -12.74 0.94 38.42
CA ARG A 445 -13.03 -0.48 38.26
C ARG A 445 -12.02 -1.10 37.33
N ILE A 446 -11.40 -2.18 37.78
CA ILE A 446 -10.39 -2.91 37.00
C ILE A 446 -10.97 -4.28 36.65
N TYR A 447 -11.20 -4.48 35.36
CA TYR A 447 -11.62 -5.75 34.79
C TYR A 447 -10.41 -6.48 34.20
N ARG A 448 -10.37 -7.81 34.29
CA ARG A 448 -9.42 -8.65 33.58
C ARG A 448 -10.16 -9.47 32.53
N ILE A 449 -9.62 -9.52 31.32
CA ILE A 449 -10.18 -10.33 30.24
C ILE A 449 -9.76 -11.80 30.44
N GLU A 450 -10.73 -12.69 30.56
CA GLU A 450 -10.50 -14.13 30.75
C GLU A 450 -9.61 -14.73 29.64
N GLY A 451 -8.59 -15.48 30.05
CA GLY A 451 -7.60 -16.09 29.15
C GLY A 451 -6.45 -15.16 28.76
N THR A 452 -6.39 -13.94 29.30
CA THR A 452 -5.32 -12.97 29.03
C THR A 452 -4.84 -12.29 30.31
N GLU A 453 -3.70 -11.60 30.23
CA GLU A 453 -3.19 -10.71 31.28
C GLU A 453 -3.65 -9.25 31.12
N VAL A 454 -4.48 -8.96 30.12
CA VAL A 454 -4.92 -7.60 29.79
C VAL A 454 -5.96 -7.12 30.80
N LYS A 455 -5.73 -5.92 31.34
CA LYS A 455 -6.68 -5.24 32.23
C LYS A 455 -7.41 -4.13 31.50
N ILE A 456 -8.68 -3.93 31.82
CA ILE A 456 -9.46 -2.76 31.40
C ILE A 456 -9.75 -1.93 32.65
N VAL A 457 -9.30 -0.69 32.63
CA VAL A 457 -9.40 0.26 33.75
C VAL A 457 -10.39 1.34 33.37
N VAL A 458 -11.44 1.50 34.17
CA VAL A 458 -12.47 2.52 33.95
C VAL A 458 -12.63 3.35 35.22
N PRO A 459 -12.44 4.68 35.19
CA PRO A 459 -12.72 5.54 36.33
C PRO A 459 -14.13 5.32 36.86
N GLU A 460 -14.32 5.26 38.18
CA GLU A 460 -15.61 4.88 38.80
C GLU A 460 -16.75 5.83 38.40
N THR A 461 -16.43 7.11 38.22
CA THR A 461 -17.36 8.14 37.71
C THR A 461 -17.88 7.78 36.32
N TYR A 462 -17.02 7.27 35.45
CA TYR A 462 -17.39 6.82 34.11
C TYR A 462 -18.04 5.43 34.14
N ALA A 463 -17.53 4.49 34.93
CA ALA A 463 -18.07 3.14 35.07
C ALA A 463 -19.56 3.15 35.44
N LYS A 464 -19.99 4.07 36.34
CA LYS A 464 -21.42 4.27 36.67
C LYS A 464 -22.26 4.71 35.49
N LYS A 465 -21.73 5.55 34.59
CA LYS A 465 -22.43 5.93 33.35
C LYS A 465 -22.55 4.72 32.41
N LEU A 466 -21.48 3.92 32.32
CA LEU A 466 -21.45 2.71 31.50
C LEU A 466 -22.39 1.61 32.04
N ASP A 467 -22.62 1.51 33.35
CA ASP A 467 -23.58 0.55 33.92
C ASP A 467 -24.99 0.75 33.36
N ARG A 468 -25.42 2.00 33.21
CA ARG A 468 -26.72 2.34 32.59
C ARG A 468 -26.76 1.93 31.11
N ILE A 469 -25.68 2.17 30.37
CA ILE A 469 -25.57 1.77 28.96
C ILE A 469 -25.59 0.24 28.83
N ARG A 470 -24.89 -0.46 29.71
CA ARG A 470 -24.84 -1.92 29.76
C ARG A 470 -26.21 -2.51 30.01
N GLU A 471 -26.97 -1.98 30.97
CA GLU A 471 -28.35 -2.43 31.22
C GLU A 471 -29.24 -2.21 29.98
N LEU A 472 -29.18 -1.03 29.37
CA LEU A 472 -29.96 -0.72 28.18
C LEU A 472 -29.60 -1.61 26.99
N ARG A 473 -28.31 -1.87 26.75
CA ARG A 473 -27.87 -2.78 25.68
C ARG A 473 -28.26 -4.22 25.96
N ALA A 474 -28.10 -4.70 27.19
CA ALA A 474 -28.51 -6.05 27.58
C ALA A 474 -30.00 -6.31 27.31
N TRP A 475 -30.87 -5.33 27.59
CA TRP A 475 -32.30 -5.43 27.25
C TRP A 475 -32.58 -5.28 25.75
N ALA A 476 -31.86 -4.40 25.05
CA ALA A 476 -32.07 -4.19 23.62
C ALA A 476 -31.66 -5.41 22.77
N GLU A 477 -30.57 -6.08 23.18
CA GLU A 477 -30.02 -7.28 22.53
C GLU A 477 -30.72 -8.57 22.95
N ALA A 478 -31.60 -8.54 23.97
CA ALA A 478 -32.38 -9.70 24.35
C ALA A 478 -33.36 -10.11 23.23
N ASP A 479 -33.44 -11.43 23.00
CA ASP A 479 -34.37 -12.00 22.02
C ASP A 479 -35.82 -11.80 22.47
N ALA A 480 -36.68 -11.38 21.53
CA ALA A 480 -38.11 -11.23 21.75
C ALA A 480 -38.90 -12.01 20.70
N PRO A 481 -38.74 -13.35 20.60
CA PRO A 481 -39.27 -14.15 19.50
C PRO A 481 -40.81 -14.05 19.38
N SER A 482 -41.50 -13.85 20.50
CA SER A 482 -42.95 -13.63 20.51
C SER A 482 -43.39 -12.29 19.90
N PHE A 483 -42.53 -11.27 19.92
CA PHE A 483 -42.73 -9.99 19.24
C PHE A 483 -42.20 -10.05 17.80
N ASP A 484 -40.97 -10.55 17.62
CA ASP A 484 -40.28 -10.61 16.34
C ASP A 484 -40.97 -11.57 15.35
N GLY A 485 -41.71 -12.57 15.85
CA GLY A 485 -42.55 -13.47 15.05
C GLY A 485 -43.93 -12.91 14.65
N LYS A 486 -44.30 -11.70 15.06
CA LYS A 486 -45.55 -11.03 14.62
C LYS A 486 -45.39 -10.40 13.24
N SER A 487 -46.49 -10.14 12.54
CA SER A 487 -46.46 -9.42 11.26
C SER A 487 -45.94 -7.98 11.45
N ALA A 488 -45.36 -7.39 10.41
CA ALA A 488 -44.82 -6.02 10.49
C ALA A 488 -45.88 -4.97 10.92
N ALA A 489 -47.14 -5.17 10.55
CA ALA A 489 -48.26 -4.31 10.96
C ALA A 489 -48.55 -4.45 12.47
N GLU A 490 -48.61 -5.68 12.99
CA GLU A 490 -48.80 -5.95 14.42
C GLU A 490 -47.61 -5.45 15.25
N GLN A 491 -46.37 -5.68 14.79
CA GLN A 491 -45.18 -5.15 15.45
C GLN A 491 -45.23 -3.63 15.57
N LYS A 492 -45.69 -2.93 14.52
CA LYS A 492 -45.84 -1.47 14.55
C LYS A 492 -46.87 -1.03 15.59
N VAL A 493 -48.05 -1.66 15.61
CA VAL A 493 -49.12 -1.36 16.58
C VAL A 493 -48.66 -1.63 18.01
N LEU A 494 -48.09 -2.80 18.26
CA LEU A 494 -47.62 -3.21 19.58
C LEU A 494 -46.42 -2.37 20.04
N LYS A 495 -45.51 -1.98 19.13
CA LYS A 495 -44.44 -1.03 19.45
C LYS A 495 -45.00 0.32 19.88
N THR A 496 -45.98 0.86 19.17
CA THR A 496 -46.62 2.14 19.57
C THR A 496 -47.28 2.01 20.94
N ALA A 497 -48.09 0.97 21.18
CA ALA A 497 -48.73 0.74 22.47
C ALA A 497 -47.73 0.62 23.63
N ILE A 498 -46.62 -0.10 23.43
CA ILE A 498 -45.53 -0.20 24.42
C ILE A 498 -44.92 1.17 24.74
N LEU A 499 -44.68 1.99 23.72
CA LEU A 499 -44.07 3.31 23.86
C LEU A 499 -45.01 4.33 24.51
N ASP A 500 -46.30 4.24 24.20
CA ASP A 500 -47.35 5.09 24.77
C ASP A 500 -47.79 4.65 26.18
N GLY A 501 -47.35 3.46 26.62
CA GLY A 501 -47.64 2.91 27.95
C GLY A 501 -48.95 2.14 28.06
N ASP A 502 -49.60 1.81 26.94
CA ASP A 502 -50.79 0.96 26.88
C ASP A 502 -50.43 -0.51 27.12
N MET A 503 -50.31 -0.87 28.40
CA MET A 503 -49.96 -2.24 28.80
C MET A 503 -51.13 -3.22 28.73
N GLU A 504 -52.38 -2.76 28.56
CA GLU A 504 -53.52 -3.66 28.41
C GLU A 504 -53.45 -4.40 27.06
N LEU A 505 -53.22 -3.67 25.98
CA LEU A 505 -53.04 -4.26 24.65
C LEU A 505 -51.81 -5.19 24.60
N VAL A 506 -50.73 -4.80 25.28
CA VAL A 506 -49.49 -5.57 25.34
C VAL A 506 -49.66 -6.85 26.15
N ARG A 507 -50.39 -6.81 27.27
CA ARG A 507 -50.77 -7.99 28.07
C ARG A 507 -51.74 -8.90 27.33
N ALA A 508 -52.68 -8.35 26.56
CA ALA A 508 -53.55 -9.15 25.70
C ALA A 508 -52.75 -9.90 24.62
N ALA A 509 -51.71 -9.27 24.06
CA ALA A 509 -50.89 -9.88 23.02
C ALA A 509 -49.86 -10.90 23.53
N PHE A 510 -49.33 -10.73 24.75
CA PHE A 510 -48.17 -11.47 25.25
C PHE A 510 -48.34 -12.15 26.62
N GLY A 511 -49.47 -11.95 27.30
CA GLY A 511 -49.74 -12.50 28.63
C GLY A 511 -48.69 -12.09 29.65
N GLU A 512 -48.20 -13.06 30.43
CA GLU A 512 -47.19 -12.87 31.48
C GLU A 512 -45.84 -12.33 30.96
N LYS A 513 -45.57 -12.44 29.65
CA LYS A 513 -44.33 -11.95 29.03
C LYS A 513 -44.39 -10.47 28.66
N ALA A 514 -45.55 -9.83 28.80
CA ALA A 514 -45.79 -8.46 28.36
C ALA A 514 -44.80 -7.45 28.96
N ASP A 515 -44.50 -7.54 30.26
CA ASP A 515 -43.60 -6.60 30.93
C ASP A 515 -42.15 -6.74 30.43
N ASN A 516 -41.68 -7.98 30.20
CA ASN A 516 -40.35 -8.24 29.65
C ASN A 516 -40.24 -7.75 28.20
N ILE A 517 -41.23 -8.04 27.36
CA ILE A 517 -41.25 -7.58 25.97
C ILE A 517 -41.33 -6.05 25.91
N ALA A 518 -42.15 -5.43 26.76
CA ALA A 518 -42.23 -3.99 26.86
C ALA A 518 -40.87 -3.37 27.22
N ARG A 519 -40.12 -3.96 28.15
CA ARG A 519 -38.75 -3.52 28.49
C ARG A 519 -37.80 -3.66 27.31
N ILE A 520 -37.79 -4.80 26.62
CA ILE A 520 -36.94 -5.04 25.43
C ILE A 520 -37.24 -4.00 24.34
N ILE A 521 -38.52 -3.81 23.99
CA ILE A 521 -38.91 -2.88 22.93
C ILE A 521 -38.65 -1.41 23.32
N LYS A 522 -38.85 -1.03 24.58
CA LYS A 522 -38.47 0.30 25.10
C LYS A 522 -36.96 0.51 24.99
N ALA A 523 -36.14 -0.46 25.42
CA ALA A 523 -34.68 -0.39 25.31
C ALA A 523 -34.22 -0.32 23.85
N ARG A 524 -34.75 -1.16 22.95
CA ARG A 524 -34.48 -1.10 21.49
C ARG A 524 -34.82 0.27 20.91
N ASN A 525 -35.95 0.86 21.32
CA ASN A 525 -36.36 2.18 20.86
C ASN A 525 -35.51 3.31 21.45
N GLU A 526 -35.12 3.23 22.72
CA GLU A 526 -34.24 4.20 23.37
C GLU A 526 -32.85 4.21 22.74
N VAL A 527 -32.26 3.04 22.48
CA VAL A 527 -31.00 2.91 21.71
C VAL A 527 -31.16 3.49 20.30
N GLN A 528 -32.24 3.13 19.59
CA GLN A 528 -32.49 3.64 18.23
C GLN A 528 -32.72 5.15 18.19
N ARG A 529 -33.40 5.70 19.20
CA ARG A 529 -33.68 7.13 19.34
C ARG A 529 -32.40 7.89 19.70
N ALA A 530 -31.59 7.36 20.61
CA ALA A 530 -30.31 7.94 20.96
C ALA A 530 -29.37 8.03 19.74
N GLN A 531 -29.35 6.99 18.90
CA GLN A 531 -28.62 6.99 17.62
C GLN A 531 -29.11 8.05 16.62
N LYS A 532 -30.39 8.45 16.68
CA LYS A 532 -31.00 9.40 15.73
C LYS A 532 -30.99 10.85 16.22
N GLU A 533 -31.15 11.09 17.52
CA GLU A 533 -31.51 12.41 18.03
C GLU A 533 -30.34 13.23 18.61
N THR A 534 -29.12 12.70 18.74
CA THR A 534 -27.90 13.39 19.26
C THR A 534 -28.09 14.21 20.56
N ARG A 535 -29.20 14.04 21.29
CA ARG A 535 -29.59 14.92 22.42
C ARG A 535 -29.16 14.39 23.79
N ASP A 536 -28.96 13.09 23.96
CA ASP A 536 -28.38 12.52 25.17
C ASP A 536 -26.93 12.10 24.85
N PRO A 537 -25.90 12.88 25.26
CA PRO A 537 -24.50 12.59 24.93
C PRO A 537 -23.99 11.27 25.56
N VAL A 538 -24.70 10.70 26.53
CA VAL A 538 -24.33 9.40 27.12
C VAL A 538 -24.85 8.26 26.24
N LEU A 539 -26.06 8.37 25.70
CA LEU A 539 -26.69 7.32 24.89
C LEU A 539 -26.46 7.47 23.38
N ALA A 540 -26.29 8.70 22.88
CA ALA A 540 -26.13 8.98 21.45
C ALA A 540 -24.77 8.55 20.90
N ASN A 541 -23.79 8.35 21.79
CA ASN A 541 -22.38 8.21 21.46
C ASN A 541 -21.88 6.77 21.29
N GLN A 542 -22.76 5.74 21.29
CA GLN A 542 -22.34 4.32 21.15
C GLN A 542 -21.06 4.00 21.96
N ARG A 543 -21.01 4.46 23.22
CA ARG A 543 -19.80 4.39 24.03
C ARG A 543 -19.35 2.93 24.15
N ALA A 544 -18.06 2.69 23.92
CA ALA A 544 -17.52 1.35 24.07
C ALA A 544 -17.61 0.92 25.54
N LEU A 545 -18.25 -0.21 25.77
CA LEU A 545 -18.26 -0.88 27.07
C LEU A 545 -16.95 -1.67 27.24
N PRO A 546 -16.51 -1.95 28.48
CA PRO A 546 -15.37 -2.83 28.72
C PRO A 546 -15.50 -4.18 28.02
N GLU A 547 -16.73 -4.70 27.93
CA GLU A 547 -17.03 -5.98 27.31
C GLU A 547 -16.79 -6.00 25.80
N ASP A 548 -16.92 -4.84 25.14
CA ASP A 548 -16.72 -4.74 23.69
C ASP A 548 -15.23 -4.90 23.29
N PHE A 549 -14.30 -4.74 24.24
CA PHE A 549 -12.87 -4.96 24.03
C PHE A 549 -12.46 -6.43 24.16
N VAL A 550 -13.31 -7.31 24.72
CA VAL A 550 -12.97 -8.72 24.93
C VAL A 550 -12.67 -9.40 23.61
N GLY A 551 -13.58 -9.29 22.63
CA GLY A 551 -13.38 -9.82 21.29
C GLY A 551 -12.18 -9.16 20.62
N ALA A 552 -12.13 -7.83 20.61
CA ALA A 552 -11.07 -7.05 19.96
C ALA A 552 -9.66 -7.44 20.42
N VAL A 553 -9.45 -7.56 21.74
CA VAL A 553 -8.16 -7.98 22.32
C VAL A 553 -7.84 -9.42 21.95
N LYS A 554 -8.83 -10.31 22.06
CA LYS A 554 -8.67 -11.72 21.71
C LYS A 554 -8.49 -11.97 20.22
N GLU A 555 -8.72 -10.99 19.35
CA GLU A 555 -8.48 -11.07 17.92
C GLU A 555 -7.07 -10.61 17.51
N LEU A 556 -6.31 -10.01 18.44
CA LEU A 556 -4.97 -9.51 18.14
C LEU A 556 -3.94 -10.65 17.98
N PRO A 557 -2.91 -10.47 17.15
CA PRO A 557 -1.85 -11.48 16.97
C PRO A 557 -1.01 -11.73 18.22
N ASP A 558 -0.75 -10.68 19.03
CA ASP A 558 -0.03 -10.78 20.30
C ASP A 558 -0.68 -9.85 21.35
N PRO A 559 -1.78 -10.28 22.00
CA PRO A 559 -2.46 -9.46 23.00
C PRO A 559 -1.58 -9.20 24.24
N SER A 560 -0.50 -9.97 24.44
CA SER A 560 0.37 -9.84 25.62
C SER A 560 1.18 -8.54 25.64
N LEU A 561 1.24 -7.83 24.51
CA LEU A 561 1.84 -6.48 24.43
C LEU A 561 1.02 -5.45 25.19
N ILE A 562 -0.29 -5.65 25.24
CA ILE A 562 -1.19 -4.79 25.98
C ILE A 562 -1.15 -5.24 27.44
N LYS A 563 -0.87 -4.30 28.33
CA LYS A 563 -0.93 -4.50 29.78
C LYS A 563 -2.24 -3.95 30.32
N GLU A 564 -2.59 -2.75 29.91
CA GLU A 564 -3.77 -2.05 30.40
C GLU A 564 -4.46 -1.28 29.26
N ILE A 565 -5.79 -1.30 29.26
CA ILE A 565 -6.65 -0.45 28.44
C ILE A 565 -7.38 0.50 29.38
N ILE A 566 -7.17 1.80 29.25
CA ILE A 566 -7.83 2.82 30.06
C ILE A 566 -8.96 3.43 29.24
N LEU A 567 -10.19 3.42 29.77
CA LEU A 567 -11.34 4.05 29.11
C LEU A 567 -11.68 5.36 29.80
N LEU A 568 -11.60 6.47 29.07
CA LEU A 568 -11.87 7.81 29.58
C LEU A 568 -13.10 8.43 28.91
N ASP A 569 -13.82 9.24 29.70
CA ASP A 569 -14.96 10.05 29.27
C ASP A 569 -14.56 11.52 29.10
N GLU A 570 -13.34 11.74 28.61
CA GLU A 570 -12.79 13.08 28.37
C GLU A 570 -11.86 13.05 27.14
N PRO A 571 -11.66 14.18 26.45
CA PRO A 571 -10.71 14.28 25.34
C PRO A 571 -9.27 14.02 25.80
N SER A 572 -8.36 13.76 24.87
CA SER A 572 -6.95 13.62 25.23
C SER A 572 -6.41 14.96 25.74
N HIS A 573 -5.67 14.94 26.86
CA HIS A 573 -4.96 16.13 27.32
C HIS A 573 -4.03 16.68 26.22
N ARG A 574 -3.47 15.80 25.37
CA ARG A 574 -2.61 16.21 24.25
C ARG A 574 -3.37 16.88 23.10
N ASP A 575 -4.70 16.79 23.04
CA ASP A 575 -5.49 17.51 22.04
C ASP A 575 -5.35 19.02 22.22
N VAL A 576 -5.16 19.51 23.45
CA VAL A 576 -4.91 20.94 23.73
C VAL A 576 -3.60 21.37 23.09
N TYR A 577 -2.51 20.62 23.32
CA TYR A 577 -1.21 20.89 22.71
C TYR A 577 -1.27 20.84 21.18
N LYS A 578 -1.92 19.80 20.64
CA LYS A 578 -2.02 19.60 19.18
C LYS A 578 -2.89 20.64 18.51
N ARG A 579 -4.00 21.06 19.11
CA ARG A 579 -4.83 22.18 18.59
C ARG A 579 -4.08 23.50 18.65
N ALA A 580 -3.36 23.79 19.73
CA ALA A 580 -2.54 24.99 19.83
C ALA A 580 -1.50 25.09 18.69
N LYS A 581 -0.85 23.98 18.32
CA LYS A 581 0.03 23.92 17.14
C LYS A 581 -0.73 23.93 15.81
N ALA A 582 -1.89 23.28 15.74
CA ALA A 582 -2.66 23.15 14.51
C ALA A 582 -3.43 24.42 14.13
N ASP A 583 -3.72 25.31 15.08
CA ASP A 583 -4.33 26.62 14.84
C ASP A 583 -3.40 27.52 14.01
N GLU A 584 -2.07 27.39 14.14
CA GLU A 584 -1.09 28.04 13.26
C GLU A 584 -1.18 27.55 11.81
N LEU A 585 -1.74 26.35 11.59
CA LEU A 585 -1.90 25.68 10.30
C LEU A 585 -3.36 25.61 9.83
N GLY A 586 -4.31 26.24 10.55
CA GLY A 586 -5.73 26.29 10.21
C GLY A 586 -6.56 25.03 10.51
N ASN A 587 -6.10 24.14 11.39
CA ASN A 587 -6.80 22.89 11.74
C ASN A 587 -7.21 22.81 13.21
N THR A 588 -8.27 23.56 13.57
CA THR A 588 -8.83 23.63 14.94
C THR A 588 -9.54 22.35 15.40
N SER A 589 -9.70 21.34 14.53
CA SER A 589 -10.61 20.20 14.73
C SER A 589 -9.95 18.91 15.26
N TYR A 590 -8.67 18.96 15.64
CA TYR A 590 -7.96 17.77 16.11
C TYR A 590 -8.58 17.17 17.39
N SER A 591 -8.75 15.84 17.38
CA SER A 591 -9.25 15.06 18.52
C SER A 591 -8.74 13.61 18.43
N ALA A 592 -7.95 13.16 19.39
CA ALA A 592 -7.39 11.82 19.44
C ALA A 592 -8.42 10.79 19.93
N GLY A 593 -8.59 9.69 19.19
CA GLY A 593 -9.49 8.60 19.59
C GLY A 593 -8.87 7.68 20.65
N ALA A 594 -7.59 7.35 20.48
CA ALA A 594 -6.81 6.55 21.41
C ALA A 594 -5.32 6.95 21.35
N ASP A 595 -4.53 6.49 22.32
CA ASP A 595 -3.07 6.50 22.28
C ASP A 595 -2.45 5.28 22.99
N ALA A 596 -1.27 4.86 22.52
CA ALA A 596 -0.47 3.80 23.10
C ALA A 596 0.85 4.32 23.68
N ASP A 597 1.20 3.88 24.88
CA ASP A 597 2.48 4.16 25.52
C ASP A 597 3.48 2.99 25.42
N ARG A 598 4.72 3.22 25.85
CA ARG A 598 5.79 2.19 25.80
C ARG A 598 5.66 1.10 26.86
N ASN A 599 4.79 1.28 27.85
CA ASN A 599 4.55 0.34 28.93
C ASN A 599 3.43 -0.67 28.57
N GLY A 600 2.83 -0.53 27.39
CA GLY A 600 1.71 -1.36 26.96
C GLY A 600 0.37 -0.85 27.48
N ILE A 601 0.27 0.43 27.82
CA ILE A 601 -0.98 1.08 28.21
C ILE A 601 -1.59 1.72 26.97
N ILE A 602 -2.85 1.38 26.67
CA ILE A 602 -3.64 2.01 25.61
C ILE A 602 -4.77 2.80 26.27
N THR A 603 -4.88 4.09 25.98
CA THR A 603 -5.98 4.92 26.51
C THR A 603 -6.96 5.26 25.39
N PHE A 604 -8.25 5.06 25.62
CA PHE A 604 -9.33 5.48 24.72
C PHE A 604 -10.02 6.72 25.30
N TYR A 605 -10.17 7.76 24.47
CA TYR A 605 -10.70 9.07 24.86
C TYR A 605 -12.14 9.30 24.36
N GLU A 606 -12.75 10.40 24.79
CA GLU A 606 -14.11 10.79 24.37
C GLU A 606 -14.29 10.85 22.85
N ALA A 607 -13.27 11.31 22.11
CA ALA A 607 -13.36 11.48 20.66
C ALA A 607 -13.64 10.18 19.90
N TYR A 608 -13.16 9.06 20.42
CA TYR A 608 -13.50 7.73 19.93
C TYR A 608 -15.00 7.45 20.11
N ASN A 609 -15.54 7.87 21.25
CA ASN A 609 -16.96 7.75 21.58
C ASN A 609 -17.85 8.80 20.87
N SER A 610 -17.34 9.78 20.13
CA SER A 610 -18.15 10.91 19.63
C SER A 610 -18.32 10.99 18.11
N ARG A 611 -17.83 10.03 17.30
CA ARG A 611 -17.78 10.20 15.85
C ARG A 611 -19.11 10.02 15.12
N LYS A 612 -19.39 11.00 14.26
CA LYS A 612 -20.52 11.04 13.30
C LYS A 612 -20.37 9.95 12.24
N LYS A 613 -21.49 9.34 11.90
CA LYS A 613 -21.72 8.45 10.73
C LYS A 613 -21.05 9.04 9.46
N GLY A 614 -20.06 8.33 8.88
CA GLY A 614 -19.52 8.64 7.56
C GLY A 614 -18.00 8.55 7.38
N ASP A 615 -17.21 8.47 8.45
CA ASP A 615 -15.77 8.28 8.34
C ASP A 615 -15.42 6.79 8.15
N THR A 616 -15.14 6.41 6.90
CA THR A 616 -14.90 5.02 6.50
C THR A 616 -13.50 4.50 6.86
N THR A 617 -12.63 5.33 7.45
CA THR A 617 -11.19 5.00 7.54
C THR A 617 -10.67 4.62 8.93
N GLY A 618 -11.50 4.61 9.98
CA GLY A 618 -11.00 4.23 11.32
C GLY A 618 -12.01 3.96 12.46
N GLY A 619 -13.32 3.95 12.25
CA GLY A 619 -14.26 4.08 13.37
C GLY A 619 -14.65 2.82 14.19
N THR A 620 -13.88 1.73 14.25
CA THR A 620 -14.24 0.54 15.07
C THR A 620 -13.25 0.31 16.20
N ILE A 621 -13.69 -0.34 17.30
CA ILE A 621 -12.80 -0.77 18.40
C ILE A 621 -11.63 -1.56 17.83
N ASN A 622 -11.92 -2.53 16.95
CA ASN A 622 -10.91 -3.37 16.32
C ASN A 622 -9.88 -2.55 15.54
N GLY A 623 -10.33 -1.53 14.77
CA GLY A 623 -9.45 -0.65 14.01
C GLY A 623 -8.51 0.15 14.90
N TYR A 624 -9.06 0.88 15.88
CA TYR A 624 -8.24 1.66 16.83
C TYR A 624 -7.33 0.75 17.66
N LEU A 625 -7.84 -0.37 18.16
CA LEU A 625 -7.04 -1.27 18.96
C LEU A 625 -5.90 -1.90 18.16
N ALA A 626 -6.13 -2.29 16.90
CA ALA A 626 -5.07 -2.78 16.01
C ALA A 626 -4.04 -1.70 15.67
N HIS A 627 -4.48 -0.45 15.49
CA HIS A 627 -3.62 0.71 15.31
C HIS A 627 -2.70 0.91 16.53
N GLU A 628 -3.29 1.03 17.72
CA GLU A 628 -2.57 1.26 18.96
C GLU A 628 -1.67 0.07 19.33
N TRP A 629 -2.13 -1.16 19.09
CA TRP A 629 -1.31 -2.36 19.23
C TRP A 629 -0.08 -2.34 18.30
N SER A 630 -0.23 -1.80 17.09
CA SER A 630 0.89 -1.68 16.14
C SER A 630 1.98 -0.72 16.61
N HIS A 631 1.62 0.31 17.39
CA HIS A 631 2.62 1.12 18.11
C HIS A 631 3.42 0.29 19.11
N LEU A 632 2.75 -0.59 19.86
CA LEU A 632 3.42 -1.51 20.81
C LEU A 632 4.35 -2.50 20.09
N VAL A 633 3.95 -3.02 18.93
CA VAL A 633 4.82 -3.83 18.07
C VAL A 633 6.07 -3.05 17.67
N LYS A 634 5.91 -1.79 17.24
CA LYS A 634 7.04 -0.91 16.89
C LYS A 634 7.99 -0.71 18.08
N PHE A 635 7.46 -0.50 19.28
CA PHE A 635 8.27 -0.33 20.49
C PHE A 635 9.04 -1.60 20.86
N LYS A 636 8.41 -2.77 20.73
CA LYS A 636 9.03 -4.08 20.99
C LYS A 636 10.11 -4.42 19.95
N LEU A 637 9.87 -4.13 18.67
CA LEU A 637 10.72 -4.51 17.55
C LEU A 637 11.54 -3.31 17.03
N LYS A 638 12.48 -2.83 17.85
CA LYS A 638 13.31 -1.65 17.54
C LYS A 638 14.04 -1.74 16.20
N GLU A 639 14.53 -2.92 15.83
CA GLU A 639 15.21 -3.14 14.55
C GLU A 639 14.25 -2.96 13.36
N HIS A 640 13.06 -3.56 13.43
CA HIS A 640 12.01 -3.39 12.41
C HIS A 640 11.54 -1.94 12.34
N SER A 641 11.43 -1.26 13.49
CA SER A 641 11.12 0.17 13.53
C SER A 641 12.15 1.01 12.76
N ALA A 642 13.44 0.75 12.95
CA ALA A 642 14.50 1.45 12.22
C ALA A 642 14.44 1.13 10.72
N LEU A 643 14.25 -0.14 10.36
CA LEU A 643 14.11 -0.56 8.96
C LEU A 643 12.89 0.07 8.28
N PHE A 644 11.76 0.23 8.98
CA PHE A 644 10.59 0.90 8.44
C PHE A 644 10.90 2.33 8.00
N ASN A 645 11.65 3.08 8.81
CA ASN A 645 12.02 4.45 8.48
C ASN A 645 12.88 4.47 7.20
N GLU A 646 13.83 3.54 7.06
CA GLU A 646 14.61 3.41 5.82
C GLU A 646 13.76 3.03 4.60
N THR A 647 12.76 2.17 4.76
CA THR A 647 11.83 1.85 3.67
C THR A 647 10.95 3.03 3.28
N ALA A 648 10.59 3.90 4.24
CA ALA A 648 9.82 5.11 3.97
C ALA A 648 10.58 6.10 3.10
N GLU A 649 11.89 6.16 3.29
CA GLU A 649 12.81 7.00 2.53
C GLU A 649 13.04 6.53 1.09
N ILE A 650 12.77 5.26 0.75
CA ILE A 650 12.82 4.78 -0.64
C ILE A 650 11.46 4.94 -1.32
N GLU A 651 10.38 4.65 -0.60
CA GLU A 651 9.02 4.66 -1.15
C GLU A 651 8.29 5.98 -0.88
N LYS A 652 8.96 7.12 -1.15
CA LYS A 652 8.48 8.48 -0.79
C LYS A 652 7.10 8.81 -1.37
N ASP A 653 6.82 8.33 -2.57
CA ASP A 653 5.61 8.62 -3.34
C ASP A 653 4.35 7.95 -2.77
N TRP A 654 4.53 6.93 -1.92
CA TRP A 654 3.42 6.26 -1.28
C TRP A 654 3.39 6.57 0.21
N TYR A 655 2.27 7.18 0.62
CA TYR A 655 1.71 7.04 1.96
C TYR A 655 2.61 7.53 3.11
N VAL A 656 2.65 8.85 3.27
CA VAL A 656 2.46 9.42 4.61
C VAL A 656 1.02 9.91 4.61
N ARG A 657 0.16 9.44 5.54
CA ARG A 657 -1.17 10.05 5.66
C ARG A 657 -0.94 11.54 5.83
N GLU A 658 -1.64 12.36 5.05
CA GLU A 658 -1.51 13.82 5.16
C GLU A 658 -1.73 14.28 6.62
N TYR A 659 -2.60 13.57 7.34
CA TYR A 659 -2.75 13.67 8.79
C TYR A 659 -1.42 13.59 9.57
N ALA A 660 -0.56 12.59 9.34
CA ALA A 660 0.70 12.47 10.07
C ALA A 660 1.67 13.61 9.71
N ARG A 661 1.75 14.01 8.43
CA ARG A 661 2.52 15.21 8.00
C ARG A 661 1.98 16.49 8.64
N ARG A 662 0.65 16.67 8.67
CA ARG A 662 -0.01 17.85 9.26
C ARG A 662 0.14 17.89 10.78
N GLN A 663 0.11 16.74 11.44
CA GLN A 663 0.23 16.64 12.89
C GLN A 663 1.67 16.85 13.37
N TYR A 664 2.65 16.46 12.55
CA TYR A 664 4.06 16.46 12.91
C TYR A 664 4.94 17.04 11.79
N PRO A 665 4.70 18.27 11.29
CA PRO A 665 5.38 18.80 10.11
C PRO A 665 6.90 18.84 10.26
N ASP A 666 7.39 19.16 11.47
CA ASP A 666 8.83 19.29 11.77
C ASP A 666 9.43 18.07 12.49
N HIS A 667 8.66 16.97 12.61
CA HIS A 667 9.03 15.78 13.39
C HIS A 667 8.92 14.50 12.56
N PRO A 668 9.83 14.25 11.60
CA PRO A 668 9.78 13.08 10.72
C PRO A 668 9.75 11.75 11.49
N GLU A 669 10.42 11.68 12.64
CA GLU A 669 10.40 10.52 13.53
C GLU A 669 9.00 10.17 14.05
N LEU A 670 8.18 11.17 14.34
CA LEU A 670 6.79 10.98 14.78
C LEU A 670 5.87 10.66 13.59
N GLN A 671 6.14 11.23 12.41
CA GLN A 671 5.44 10.84 11.19
C GLN A 671 5.65 9.34 10.90
N HIS A 672 6.89 8.84 10.98
CA HIS A 672 7.17 7.42 10.78
C HIS A 672 6.61 6.52 11.88
N HIS A 673 6.37 7.06 13.07
CA HIS A 673 5.73 6.33 14.16
C HIS A 673 4.26 6.06 13.85
N GLU A 674 3.48 7.10 13.54
CA GLU A 674 2.07 6.96 13.14
C GLU A 674 1.95 6.14 11.86
N ASN A 675 2.79 6.39 10.86
CA ASN A 675 2.75 5.63 9.61
C ASN A 675 2.98 4.14 9.85
N PHE A 676 3.84 3.74 10.80
CA PHE A 676 4.01 2.32 11.11
C PHE A 676 2.70 1.72 11.61
N ALA A 677 2.04 2.38 12.56
CA ALA A 677 0.77 1.91 13.11
C ALA A 677 -0.34 1.86 12.07
N VAL A 678 -0.44 2.88 11.21
CA VAL A 678 -1.39 2.89 10.11
C VAL A 678 -1.15 1.73 9.13
N HIS A 679 0.08 1.56 8.64
CA HIS A 679 0.33 0.53 7.64
C HIS A 679 0.19 -0.88 8.22
N LEU A 680 0.58 -1.11 9.48
CA LEU A 680 0.46 -2.42 10.11
C LEU A 680 -0.99 -2.69 10.57
N GLY A 681 -1.55 -1.81 11.41
CA GLY A 681 -2.85 -2.00 12.04
C GLY A 681 -4.02 -1.67 11.12
N ASP A 682 -3.98 -0.52 10.44
CA ASP A 682 -5.12 -0.06 9.65
C ASP A 682 -5.18 -0.69 8.26
N GLU A 683 -4.03 -1.02 7.65
CA GLU A 683 -3.96 -1.52 6.27
C GLU A 683 -3.61 -3.02 6.19
N LEU A 684 -2.48 -3.46 6.75
CA LEU A 684 -2.03 -4.86 6.63
C LEU A 684 -2.97 -5.82 7.38
N MET A 685 -3.45 -5.40 8.55
CA MET A 685 -4.41 -6.12 9.38
C MET A 685 -5.86 -5.71 9.11
N ALA A 686 -6.13 -4.89 8.10
CA ALA A 686 -7.48 -4.48 7.75
C ALA A 686 -8.41 -5.69 7.55
N ALA A 687 -9.66 -5.56 7.97
CA ALA A 687 -10.70 -6.53 7.61
C ALA A 687 -10.93 -6.57 6.09
N ASP A 688 -10.84 -5.40 5.47
CA ASP A 688 -10.96 -5.18 4.04
C ASP A 688 -9.69 -5.64 3.32
N ALA A 689 -9.81 -6.71 2.54
CA ALA A 689 -8.69 -7.28 1.79
C ALA A 689 -8.17 -6.30 0.73
N ASP A 690 -9.02 -5.43 0.17
CA ASP A 690 -8.60 -4.45 -0.84
C ASP A 690 -7.55 -3.51 -0.24
N ARG A 691 -7.79 -3.00 0.97
CA ARG A 691 -6.84 -2.13 1.70
C ARG A 691 -5.47 -2.78 1.89
N PHE A 692 -5.46 -4.07 2.25
CA PHE A 692 -4.25 -4.87 2.32
C PHE A 692 -3.53 -4.93 0.97
N PHE A 693 -4.21 -5.32 -0.11
CA PHE A 693 -3.61 -5.48 -1.43
C PHE A 693 -3.07 -4.16 -2.01
N ILE A 694 -3.83 -3.08 -1.86
CA ILE A 694 -3.44 -1.73 -2.31
C ILE A 694 -2.13 -1.32 -1.65
N THR A 695 -2.06 -1.48 -0.33
CA THR A 695 -0.88 -1.13 0.44
C THR A 695 0.30 -2.01 0.05
N ALA A 696 0.07 -3.31 -0.13
CA ALA A 696 1.09 -4.27 -0.53
C ALA A 696 1.72 -3.96 -1.89
N HIS A 697 0.92 -3.58 -2.88
CA HIS A 697 1.39 -3.30 -4.24
C HIS A 697 1.95 -1.89 -4.44
N ASN A 698 1.59 -0.94 -3.58
CA ASN A 698 2.06 0.44 -3.71
C ASN A 698 3.29 0.74 -2.85
N ALA A 699 3.45 0.04 -1.72
CA ALA A 699 4.67 0.05 -0.91
C ALA A 699 5.16 -1.37 -0.62
N PRO A 700 5.64 -2.10 -1.64
CA PRO A 700 6.10 -3.48 -1.51
C PRO A 700 7.28 -3.62 -0.54
N ILE A 701 8.19 -2.64 -0.47
CA ILE A 701 9.35 -2.71 0.43
C ILE A 701 8.89 -2.58 1.89
N ARG A 702 8.07 -1.57 2.21
CA ARG A 702 7.48 -1.41 3.55
C ARG A 702 6.63 -2.61 3.95
N THR A 703 5.80 -3.10 3.04
CA THR A 703 4.90 -4.22 3.29
C THR A 703 5.68 -5.48 3.62
N THR A 704 6.74 -5.77 2.87
CA THR A 704 7.62 -6.91 3.14
C THR A 704 8.28 -6.81 4.52
N MET A 705 8.71 -5.61 4.91
CA MET A 705 9.28 -5.36 6.24
C MET A 705 8.22 -5.53 7.35
N LEU A 706 7.03 -4.98 7.17
CA LEU A 706 5.93 -5.08 8.15
C LEU A 706 5.43 -6.53 8.28
N ALA A 707 5.45 -7.31 7.21
CA ALA A 707 5.13 -8.72 7.24
C ALA A 707 6.11 -9.51 8.14
N LYS A 708 7.41 -9.16 8.09
CA LYS A 708 8.40 -9.71 9.03
C LYS A 708 8.13 -9.28 10.47
N ALA A 709 7.81 -8.00 10.69
CA ALA A 709 7.45 -7.51 12.01
C ALA A 709 6.20 -8.21 12.59
N LEU A 710 5.17 -8.42 11.76
CA LEU A 710 3.96 -9.15 12.13
C LEU A 710 4.27 -10.62 12.45
N LEU A 711 5.07 -11.29 11.60
CA LEU A 711 5.50 -12.67 11.85
C LEU A 711 6.26 -12.79 13.18
N GLU A 712 7.18 -11.87 13.47
CA GLU A 712 7.92 -11.85 14.74
C GLU A 712 7.05 -11.50 15.95
N ALA A 713 5.96 -10.74 15.76
CA ALA A 713 4.97 -10.53 16.80
C ALA A 713 4.18 -11.82 17.10
N MET A 714 3.87 -12.61 16.06
CA MET A 714 3.06 -13.84 16.14
C MET A 714 3.83 -15.07 16.65
N ILE A 715 5.14 -15.13 16.45
CA ILE A 715 5.97 -16.27 16.87
C ILE A 715 6.63 -15.96 18.22
N PRO A 716 6.43 -16.79 19.26
CA PRO A 716 7.15 -16.68 20.52
C PRO A 716 8.66 -16.67 20.27
N ARG A 717 9.40 -15.71 20.85
CA ARG A 717 10.86 -15.59 20.63
C ARG A 717 11.57 -16.92 20.91
N THR A 718 11.98 -17.61 19.85
CA THR A 718 13.15 -18.48 19.91
C THR A 718 14.39 -17.58 20.04
N LYS A 719 15.49 -18.09 20.61
CA LYS A 719 16.72 -17.29 20.82
C LYS A 719 17.33 -16.73 19.53
N GLU A 720 16.86 -17.12 18.35
CA GLU A 720 17.28 -16.61 17.04
C GLU A 720 16.39 -15.43 16.62
N THR A 721 16.92 -14.22 16.81
CA THR A 721 16.20 -12.95 16.72
C THR A 721 16.05 -12.36 15.32
N VAL A 722 16.48 -13.04 14.25
CA VAL A 722 16.41 -12.47 12.88
C VAL A 722 15.90 -13.51 11.90
N VAL A 723 14.71 -13.28 11.33
CA VAL A 723 14.21 -14.08 10.19
C VAL A 723 15.11 -13.84 8.98
N HIS A 724 15.94 -14.82 8.62
CA HIS A 724 16.65 -14.79 7.36
C HIS A 724 15.61 -14.78 6.21
N PRO A 725 15.79 -13.98 5.14
CA PRO A 725 14.81 -13.88 4.04
C PRO A 725 14.38 -15.21 3.44
N ALA A 726 15.30 -16.17 3.35
CA ALA A 726 15.03 -17.51 2.82
C ALA A 726 14.10 -18.35 3.71
N ASP A 727 14.05 -18.05 5.01
CA ASP A 727 13.32 -18.84 6.01
C ASP A 727 11.93 -18.24 6.27
N PHE A 728 11.58 -17.14 5.60
CA PHE A 728 10.34 -16.41 5.85
C PHE A 728 9.10 -17.30 5.63
N LEU A 729 9.07 -18.08 4.54
CA LEU A 729 7.99 -19.03 4.27
C LEU A 729 7.93 -20.17 5.30
N GLU A 730 9.07 -20.75 5.65
CA GLU A 730 9.15 -21.83 6.64
C GLU A 730 8.67 -21.36 8.02
N ARG A 731 9.04 -20.14 8.42
CA ARG A 731 8.61 -19.57 9.70
C ARG A 731 7.12 -19.24 9.72
N ILE A 732 6.49 -18.89 8.60
CA ILE A 732 5.02 -18.71 8.56
C ILE A 732 4.30 -20.00 8.99
N ASP A 733 4.82 -21.17 8.63
CA ASP A 733 4.22 -22.44 9.04
C ASP A 733 4.42 -22.75 10.54
N GLN A 734 5.33 -22.04 11.21
CA GLN A 734 5.56 -22.14 12.67
C GLN A 734 4.59 -21.26 13.50
N ILE A 735 3.71 -20.48 12.87
CA ILE A 735 2.71 -19.68 13.59
C ILE A 735 1.79 -20.61 14.40
N PRO A 736 1.68 -20.44 15.73
CA PRO A 736 0.90 -21.32 16.60
C PRO A 736 -0.57 -21.42 16.17
N ALA A 737 -1.15 -22.62 16.27
CA ALA A 737 -2.54 -22.89 15.84
C ALA A 737 -3.60 -22.13 16.66
N ASN A 738 -3.26 -21.68 17.87
CA ASN A 738 -4.13 -20.92 18.76
C ASN A 738 -4.15 -19.41 18.47
N ILE A 739 -3.43 -18.93 17.45
CA ILE A 739 -3.47 -17.53 17.07
C ILE A 739 -4.84 -17.20 16.44
N PRO A 740 -5.52 -16.14 16.91
CA PRO A 740 -6.78 -15.68 16.32
C PRO A 740 -6.63 -15.35 14.84
N HIS A 741 -7.63 -15.69 14.03
CA HIS A 741 -7.62 -15.46 12.57
C HIS A 741 -6.34 -15.94 11.87
N ARG A 742 -5.68 -16.97 12.42
CA ARG A 742 -4.42 -17.51 11.92
C ARG A 742 -4.41 -17.71 10.42
N ASP A 743 -5.46 -18.32 9.86
CA ASP A 743 -5.50 -18.65 8.44
C ASP A 743 -5.48 -17.39 7.55
N ALA A 744 -6.15 -16.32 7.97
CA ALA A 744 -6.12 -15.04 7.27
C ALA A 744 -4.71 -14.40 7.35
N HIS A 745 -4.08 -14.42 8.53
CA HIS A 745 -2.72 -13.90 8.68
C HIS A 745 -1.70 -14.72 7.89
N VAL A 746 -1.77 -16.05 7.95
CA VAL A 746 -0.93 -16.97 7.18
C VAL A 746 -1.10 -16.74 5.68
N ALA A 747 -2.34 -16.64 5.20
CA ALA A 747 -2.61 -16.37 3.79
C ALA A 747 -2.00 -15.04 3.32
N ARG A 748 -2.16 -13.97 4.11
CA ARG A 748 -1.56 -12.65 3.81
C ARG A 748 -0.03 -12.70 3.83
N LEU A 749 0.57 -13.32 4.84
CA LEU A 749 2.02 -13.43 4.95
C LEU A 749 2.60 -14.27 3.80
N LYS A 750 1.95 -15.37 3.40
CA LYS A 750 2.35 -16.18 2.23
C LYS A 750 2.22 -15.37 0.94
N TYR A 751 1.12 -14.65 0.75
CA TYR A 751 0.95 -13.76 -0.40
C TYR A 751 2.07 -12.71 -0.48
N ILE A 752 2.41 -12.07 0.64
CA ILE A 752 3.52 -11.10 0.66
C ILE A 752 4.85 -11.78 0.32
N ALA A 753 5.12 -12.96 0.90
CA ALA A 753 6.35 -13.70 0.65
C ALA A 753 6.51 -14.12 -0.82
N GLU A 754 5.43 -14.60 -1.43
CA GLU A 754 5.41 -15.18 -2.77
C GLU A 754 5.32 -14.10 -3.87
N GLU A 755 4.45 -13.10 -3.69
CA GLU A 755 4.09 -12.15 -4.76
C GLU A 755 4.72 -10.78 -4.55
N ILE A 756 4.79 -10.28 -3.31
CA ILE A 756 5.18 -8.89 -3.02
C ILE A 756 6.69 -8.76 -2.75
N ALA A 757 7.28 -9.72 -2.05
CA ALA A 757 8.69 -9.70 -1.73
C ALA A 757 9.59 -9.72 -2.98
N PRO A 758 9.28 -10.48 -4.07
CA PRO A 758 10.01 -10.33 -5.33
C PRO A 758 9.96 -8.91 -5.89
N ILE A 759 8.77 -8.28 -5.93
CA ILE A 759 8.59 -6.90 -6.39
C ILE A 759 9.40 -5.92 -5.53
N ALA A 760 9.40 -6.11 -4.21
CA ALA A 760 10.20 -5.31 -3.29
C ALA A 760 11.71 -5.41 -3.61
N ARG A 761 12.21 -6.62 -3.88
CA ARG A 761 13.62 -6.85 -4.22
C ARG A 761 14.00 -6.24 -5.57
N ASP A 762 13.12 -6.37 -6.57
CA ASP A 762 13.33 -5.73 -7.88
C ASP A 762 13.42 -4.22 -7.73
N LYS A 763 12.49 -3.60 -6.99
CA LYS A 763 12.51 -2.16 -6.73
C LYS A 763 13.77 -1.71 -5.98
N LEU A 764 14.25 -2.50 -5.02
CA LEU A 764 15.51 -2.22 -4.32
C LEU A 764 16.70 -2.30 -5.28
N ILE A 765 16.74 -3.30 -6.15
CA ILE A 765 17.81 -3.46 -7.15
C ILE A 765 17.78 -2.30 -8.15
N ASP A 766 16.61 -1.89 -8.62
CA ASP A 766 16.46 -0.71 -9.49
C ASP A 766 16.99 0.55 -8.80
N ASN A 767 16.69 0.75 -7.51
CA ASN A 767 17.23 1.86 -6.73
C ASN A 767 18.76 1.77 -6.55
N ILE A 768 19.33 0.57 -6.41
CA ILE A 768 20.79 0.36 -6.36
C ILE A 768 21.45 0.78 -7.68
N HIS A 769 20.79 0.53 -8.82
CA HIS A 769 21.30 0.88 -10.14
C HIS A 769 21.10 2.36 -10.49
N SER A 770 19.96 2.95 -10.13
CA SER A 770 19.51 4.23 -10.70
C SER A 770 19.28 5.36 -9.68
N GLY A 771 19.19 5.05 -8.38
CA GLY A 771 18.95 6.04 -7.33
C GLY A 771 20.13 6.99 -7.10
N ASN A 772 19.92 8.06 -6.33
CA ASN A 772 21.02 8.87 -5.83
C ASN A 772 21.87 8.08 -4.81
N LEU A 773 23.06 8.59 -4.43
CA LEU A 773 23.98 7.86 -3.53
C LEU A 773 23.30 7.41 -2.23
N THR A 774 22.50 8.27 -1.60
CA THR A 774 21.77 7.95 -0.37
C THR A 774 20.74 6.84 -0.59
N GLU A 775 19.96 6.91 -1.67
CA GLU A 775 18.98 5.88 -2.05
C GLU A 775 19.66 4.55 -2.37
N ARG A 776 20.79 4.56 -3.09
CA ARG A 776 21.58 3.36 -3.40
C ARG A 776 22.12 2.69 -2.14
N ILE A 777 22.63 3.48 -1.19
CA ILE A 777 23.11 2.97 0.10
C ILE A 777 21.95 2.34 0.89
N ARG A 778 20.83 3.05 1.04
CA ARG A 778 19.64 2.55 1.76
C ARG A 778 19.08 1.28 1.10
N ALA A 779 18.97 1.27 -0.22
CA ALA A 779 18.49 0.13 -0.98
C ALA A 779 19.41 -1.08 -0.81
N SER A 780 20.72 -0.87 -0.81
CA SER A 780 21.71 -1.92 -0.53
C SER A 780 21.54 -2.50 0.88
N LEU A 781 21.38 -1.64 1.90
CA LEU A 781 21.18 -2.07 3.29
C LEU A 781 19.89 -2.90 3.44
N LEU A 782 18.78 -2.44 2.85
CA LEU A 782 17.50 -3.13 2.90
C LEU A 782 17.53 -4.44 2.11
N LEU A 783 18.18 -4.47 0.95
CA LEU A 783 18.35 -5.71 0.20
C LEU A 783 19.17 -6.72 0.99
N GLY A 784 20.14 -6.29 1.80
CA GLY A 784 20.84 -7.18 2.74
C GLY A 784 19.91 -7.85 3.77
N ARG A 785 18.72 -7.27 4.02
CA ARG A 785 17.73 -7.78 4.97
C ARG A 785 16.55 -8.49 4.32
N PHE A 786 16.34 -8.33 3.02
CA PHE A 786 15.21 -8.90 2.29
C PHE A 786 15.62 -9.77 1.10
N GLY A 787 16.90 -9.74 0.71
CA GLY A 787 17.44 -10.35 -0.48
C GLY A 787 17.42 -11.88 -0.44
N ASN A 788 17.29 -12.47 -1.61
CA ASN A 788 17.42 -13.90 -1.86
C ASN A 788 18.81 -14.18 -2.46
N PRO A 789 19.43 -15.37 -2.25
CA PRO A 789 20.66 -15.76 -2.94
C PRO A 789 20.75 -15.40 -4.43
N ASN A 790 19.64 -15.46 -5.17
CA ASN A 790 19.58 -15.09 -6.59
C ASN A 790 19.85 -13.59 -6.86
N ASP A 791 19.72 -12.72 -5.86
CA ASP A 791 19.96 -11.28 -5.97
C ASP A 791 21.46 -10.94 -5.85
N VAL A 792 22.30 -11.85 -5.34
CA VAL A 792 23.76 -11.62 -5.23
C VAL A 792 24.34 -11.28 -6.59
N ALA A 793 24.05 -12.09 -7.61
CA ALA A 793 24.56 -11.88 -8.97
C ALA A 793 24.09 -10.54 -9.58
N ARG A 794 22.89 -10.08 -9.20
CA ARG A 794 22.30 -8.83 -9.71
C ARG A 794 23.01 -7.60 -9.14
N VAL A 795 23.48 -7.69 -7.89
CA VAL A 795 24.18 -6.59 -7.21
C VAL A 795 25.69 -6.63 -7.43
N GLN A 796 26.25 -7.81 -7.74
CA GLN A 796 27.67 -8.01 -7.91
C GLN A 796 28.29 -7.06 -8.94
N THR A 797 27.63 -6.85 -10.09
CA THR A 797 28.11 -5.92 -11.12
C THR A 797 28.26 -4.48 -10.61
N VAL A 798 27.33 -4.02 -9.76
CA VAL A 798 27.40 -2.67 -9.17
C VAL A 798 28.49 -2.62 -8.11
N LEU A 799 28.65 -3.68 -7.33
CA LEU A 799 29.71 -3.81 -6.33
C LEU A 799 31.11 -3.80 -6.99
N ASP A 800 31.28 -4.51 -8.10
CA ASP A 800 32.53 -4.61 -8.86
C ASP A 800 32.93 -3.28 -9.51
N THR A 801 31.96 -2.44 -9.88
CA THR A 801 32.18 -1.19 -10.62
C THR A 801 32.10 0.07 -9.77
N SER A 802 31.60 -0.02 -8.53
CA SER A 802 31.44 1.13 -7.64
C SER A 802 32.78 1.65 -7.13
N THR A 803 33.04 2.94 -7.35
CA THR A 803 34.21 3.64 -6.82
C THR A 803 33.93 4.37 -5.50
N ASP A 804 32.66 4.54 -5.12
CA ASP A 804 32.27 5.21 -3.87
C ASP A 804 32.47 4.26 -2.67
N PRO A 805 33.31 4.61 -1.68
CA PRO A 805 33.63 3.72 -0.56
C PRO A 805 32.42 3.37 0.32
N GLN A 806 31.48 4.30 0.51
CA GLN A 806 30.31 4.08 1.37
C GLN A 806 29.32 3.14 0.70
N LEU A 807 29.04 3.37 -0.58
CA LEU A 807 28.18 2.50 -1.37
C LEU A 807 28.81 1.13 -1.55
N ARG A 808 30.11 1.05 -1.86
CA ARG A 808 30.82 -0.22 -2.01
C ARG A 808 30.75 -1.06 -0.73
N LYS A 809 30.94 -0.43 0.44
CA LYS A 809 30.75 -1.07 1.75
C LYS A 809 29.31 -1.54 1.96
N ALA A 810 28.32 -0.72 1.64
CA ALA A 810 26.90 -1.08 1.78
C ALA A 810 26.51 -2.27 0.89
N LEU A 811 26.97 -2.27 -0.38
CA LEU A 811 26.77 -3.35 -1.34
C LEU A 811 27.47 -4.64 -0.89
N PHE A 812 28.72 -4.56 -0.42
CA PHE A 812 29.44 -5.73 0.10
C PHE A 812 28.73 -6.34 1.32
N ASN A 813 28.30 -5.49 2.26
CA ASN A 813 27.52 -5.94 3.41
C ASN A 813 26.19 -6.58 2.98
N SER A 814 25.53 -6.03 1.97
CA SER A 814 24.32 -6.59 1.37
C SER A 814 24.57 -7.99 0.84
N VAL A 815 25.56 -8.14 -0.06
CA VAL A 815 25.96 -9.44 -0.64
C VAL A 815 26.34 -10.43 0.46
N SER A 816 27.13 -10.02 1.45
CA SER A 816 27.52 -10.88 2.58
C SER A 816 26.33 -11.32 3.43
N ASN A 817 25.31 -10.48 3.60
CA ASN A 817 24.09 -10.85 4.32
C ASN A 817 23.19 -11.79 3.51
N ILE A 818 23.16 -11.64 2.18
CA ILE A 818 22.30 -12.44 1.28
C ILE A 818 22.92 -13.81 0.99
N ALA A 819 24.23 -13.84 0.79
CA ALA A 819 24.94 -15.01 0.29
C ALA A 819 24.86 -16.22 1.23
N ASP A 820 24.66 -16.01 2.53
CA ASP A 820 24.81 -17.10 3.50
C ASP A 820 23.74 -17.14 4.60
N ARG A 821 23.08 -18.30 4.66
CA ARG A 821 21.90 -18.61 5.47
C ARG A 821 22.16 -18.72 6.98
N ASN A 822 23.42 -18.80 7.40
CA ASN A 822 23.81 -18.89 8.81
C ASN A 822 25.14 -18.19 9.11
N LEU A 823 25.42 -17.98 10.40
CA LEU A 823 26.62 -17.26 10.86
C LEU A 823 27.93 -17.90 10.40
N ASN A 824 28.01 -19.23 10.32
CA ASN A 824 29.22 -19.95 9.93
C ASN A 824 29.53 -19.80 8.43
N ALA A 825 28.50 -19.90 7.60
CA ALA A 825 28.65 -19.75 6.17
C ALA A 825 29.08 -18.30 5.85
N ARG A 826 28.44 -17.32 6.49
CA ARG A 826 28.83 -15.91 6.36
C ARG A 826 30.26 -15.65 6.84
N LEU A 827 30.67 -16.27 7.95
CA LEU A 827 32.05 -16.22 8.42
C LEU A 827 33.02 -16.71 7.32
N ASN A 828 32.73 -17.85 6.70
CA ASN A 828 33.56 -18.42 5.64
C ASN A 828 33.63 -17.52 4.41
N PHE A 829 32.50 -16.92 4.00
CA PHE A 829 32.48 -15.93 2.91
C PHE A 829 33.38 -14.73 3.20
N LEU A 830 33.30 -14.19 4.42
CA LEU A 830 34.13 -13.07 4.85
C LEU A 830 35.61 -13.45 4.91
N ILE A 831 35.94 -14.64 5.43
CA ILE A 831 37.32 -15.16 5.46
C ILE A 831 37.89 -15.26 4.05
N GLU A 832 37.15 -15.85 3.10
CA GLU A 832 37.62 -16.06 1.74
C GLU A 832 37.87 -14.74 1.02
N ASN A 833 36.99 -13.75 1.19
CA ASN A 833 37.12 -12.43 0.58
C ASN A 833 38.14 -11.52 1.30
N ALA A 834 38.50 -11.82 2.55
CA ALA A 834 39.54 -11.12 3.30
C ALA A 834 40.96 -11.58 2.98
N LYS A 835 41.16 -12.66 2.21
CA LYS A 835 42.50 -13.15 1.84
C LYS A 835 43.30 -12.12 1.03
N PRO A 836 44.65 -12.12 1.11
CA PRO A 836 45.49 -11.22 0.32
C PRO A 836 45.20 -11.33 -1.19
N GLY A 837 45.16 -10.19 -1.89
CA GLY A 837 44.90 -10.13 -3.34
C GLY A 837 43.44 -10.24 -3.76
N LYS A 838 42.50 -10.38 -2.82
CA LYS A 838 41.06 -10.37 -3.12
C LYS A 838 40.54 -8.94 -3.32
N PRO A 839 39.57 -8.73 -4.22
CA PRO A 839 39.05 -7.39 -4.54
C PRO A 839 38.33 -6.71 -3.36
N TYR A 840 37.74 -7.48 -2.45
CA TYR A 840 36.93 -7.00 -1.31
C TYR A 840 37.60 -7.20 0.05
N ARG A 841 38.94 -7.23 0.06
CA ARG A 841 39.71 -7.53 1.26
C ARG A 841 39.41 -6.57 2.40
N GLU A 842 39.41 -5.27 2.13
CA GLU A 842 39.23 -4.25 3.16
C GLU A 842 37.81 -4.25 3.73
N GLU A 843 36.78 -4.40 2.89
CA GLU A 843 35.39 -4.52 3.32
C GLU A 843 35.16 -5.80 4.14
N SER A 844 35.80 -6.91 3.75
CA SER A 844 35.73 -8.18 4.46
C SER A 844 36.40 -8.12 5.83
N LEU A 845 37.59 -7.52 5.91
CA LEU A 845 38.30 -7.29 7.18
C LEU A 845 37.48 -6.38 8.11
N ALA A 846 36.95 -5.27 7.59
CA ALA A 846 36.08 -4.38 8.35
C ALA A 846 34.85 -5.15 8.90
N SER A 847 34.25 -6.02 8.09
CA SER A 847 33.10 -6.83 8.50
C SER A 847 33.45 -7.88 9.55
N LEU A 848 34.58 -8.60 9.39
CA LEU A 848 35.05 -9.59 10.36
C LEU A 848 35.31 -8.97 11.74
N SER A 849 35.84 -7.75 11.79
CA SER A 849 36.17 -7.06 13.05
C SER A 849 34.95 -6.83 13.96
N GLY A 850 33.77 -6.65 13.36
CA GLY A 850 32.50 -6.42 14.07
C GLY A 850 31.53 -7.60 14.02
N PHE A 851 31.94 -8.75 13.46
CA PHE A 851 31.05 -9.88 13.27
C PHE A 851 30.86 -10.65 14.59
N GLN A 852 29.60 -10.86 14.99
CA GLN A 852 29.24 -11.53 16.24
C GLN A 852 29.37 -13.07 16.13
N HIS A 853 30.59 -13.54 15.84
CA HIS A 853 30.94 -14.94 15.89
C HIS A 853 32.17 -15.13 16.78
N PRO A 854 32.22 -16.16 17.65
CA PRO A 854 33.32 -16.35 18.60
C PRO A 854 34.71 -16.33 17.95
N GLU A 855 34.84 -16.86 16.74
CA GLU A 855 36.11 -16.96 16.01
C GLU A 855 36.42 -15.76 15.11
N ALA A 856 35.45 -14.87 14.84
CA ALA A 856 35.60 -13.83 13.82
C ALA A 856 36.77 -12.88 14.10
N LYS A 857 36.94 -12.48 15.36
CA LYS A 857 38.04 -11.61 15.77
C LYS A 857 39.40 -12.28 15.54
N ALA A 858 39.53 -13.57 15.85
CA ALA A 858 40.77 -14.30 15.62
C ALA A 858 41.09 -14.40 14.12
N TYR A 859 40.09 -14.68 13.28
CA TYR A 859 40.27 -14.65 11.82
C TYR A 859 40.64 -13.26 11.30
N TYR A 860 39.99 -12.21 11.79
CA TYR A 860 40.33 -10.82 11.46
C TYR A 860 41.80 -10.53 11.75
N ASP A 861 42.27 -10.85 12.96
CA ASP A 861 43.64 -10.58 13.38
C ASP A 861 44.65 -11.32 12.48
N VAL A 862 44.40 -12.59 12.16
CA VAL A 862 45.24 -13.37 11.23
C VAL A 862 45.25 -12.77 9.84
N LEU A 863 44.08 -12.51 9.26
CA LEU A 863 43.95 -12.06 7.88
C LEU A 863 44.52 -10.66 7.66
N ARG A 864 44.38 -9.76 8.65
CA ARG A 864 45.00 -8.43 8.65
C ARG A 864 46.53 -8.54 8.61
N LEU A 865 47.10 -9.42 9.43
CA LEU A 865 48.55 -9.63 9.50
C LEU A 865 49.12 -10.38 8.29
N SER A 866 48.35 -11.27 7.68
CA SER A 866 48.75 -12.10 6.52
C SER A 866 49.03 -11.32 5.23
N GLY A 867 48.91 -9.99 5.23
CA GLY A 867 49.22 -9.14 4.08
C GLY A 867 50.72 -8.80 3.93
N SER A 868 51.55 -9.03 4.95
CA SER A 868 52.97 -8.63 4.92
C SER A 868 53.88 -9.62 5.65
N PRO A 869 55.03 -10.01 5.06
CA PRO A 869 56.04 -10.83 5.73
C PRO A 869 56.56 -10.22 7.04
N ASN A 870 56.55 -8.89 7.18
CA ASN A 870 57.03 -8.21 8.38
C ASN A 870 56.20 -8.55 9.63
N ASN A 871 54.98 -9.08 9.46
CA ASN A 871 54.08 -9.43 10.55
C ASN A 871 54.25 -10.87 11.06
N GLN A 872 55.27 -11.59 10.59
CA GLN A 872 55.50 -12.99 10.91
C GLN A 872 55.56 -13.26 12.41
N VAL A 873 56.28 -12.43 13.19
CA VAL A 873 56.39 -12.58 14.65
C VAL A 873 55.03 -12.41 15.34
N GLU A 874 54.20 -11.48 14.87
CA GLU A 874 52.85 -11.27 15.43
C GLU A 874 51.93 -12.45 15.12
N LEU A 875 52.02 -13.03 13.91
CA LEU A 875 51.28 -14.25 13.55
C LEU A 875 51.70 -15.44 14.42
N MET A 876 53.00 -15.59 14.71
CA MET A 876 53.49 -16.64 15.62
C MET A 876 52.91 -16.47 17.03
N ASN A 877 52.91 -15.24 17.55
CA ASN A 877 52.30 -14.93 18.85
C ASN A 877 50.79 -15.20 18.86
N LEU A 878 50.11 -15.04 17.73
CA LEU A 878 48.67 -15.29 17.61
C LEU A 878 48.36 -16.79 17.69
N ILE A 879 49.18 -17.65 17.07
CA ILE A 879 49.04 -19.11 17.19
C ILE A 879 49.10 -19.54 18.64
N ASP A 880 50.02 -18.96 19.43
CA ASP A 880 50.20 -19.30 20.84
C ASP A 880 49.05 -18.78 21.73
N LYS A 881 48.37 -17.69 21.34
CA LYS A 881 47.34 -17.01 22.16
C LYS A 881 45.89 -17.34 21.79
N THR A 882 45.64 -17.76 20.56
CA THR A 882 44.29 -18.02 20.08
C THR A 882 43.84 -19.42 20.51
N PRO A 883 42.62 -19.60 21.08
CA PRO A 883 42.13 -20.93 21.44
C PRO A 883 41.52 -21.72 20.26
N HIS A 884 41.29 -21.08 19.12
CA HIS A 884 40.56 -21.65 17.99
C HIS A 884 41.49 -22.27 16.94
N THR A 885 41.26 -23.53 16.58
CA THR A 885 42.10 -24.30 15.66
C THR A 885 42.13 -23.72 14.24
N GLY A 886 40.99 -23.24 13.73
CA GLY A 886 40.88 -22.68 12.38
C GLY A 886 41.80 -21.47 12.13
N PRO A 887 41.72 -20.40 12.95
CA PRO A 887 42.63 -19.27 12.85
C PRO A 887 44.11 -19.64 13.04
N LYS A 888 44.44 -20.58 13.95
CA LYS A 888 45.83 -21.05 14.12
C LYS A 888 46.36 -21.70 12.85
N GLN A 889 45.56 -22.56 12.22
CA GLN A 889 45.96 -23.22 10.98
C GLN A 889 46.19 -22.18 9.87
N MET A 890 45.30 -21.20 9.74
CA MET A 890 45.46 -20.12 8.76
C MET A 890 46.70 -19.25 9.02
N ALA A 891 47.00 -18.93 10.29
CA ALA A 891 48.21 -18.20 10.65
C ALA A 891 49.47 -19.00 10.31
N PHE A 892 49.44 -20.31 10.54
CA PHE A 892 50.54 -21.21 10.17
C PHE A 892 50.75 -21.24 8.65
N GLU A 893 49.69 -21.40 7.87
CA GLU A 893 49.73 -21.36 6.40
C GLU A 893 50.31 -20.03 5.88
N ALA A 894 49.94 -18.90 6.49
CA ALA A 894 50.49 -17.59 6.13
C ALA A 894 52.00 -17.50 6.43
N ILE A 895 52.45 -17.97 7.60
CA ILE A 895 53.88 -18.00 7.97
C ILE A 895 54.68 -18.87 7.00
N VAL A 896 54.18 -20.06 6.65
CA VAL A 896 54.79 -20.95 5.65
C VAL A 896 54.92 -20.23 4.30
N GLY A 897 53.87 -19.53 3.87
CA GLY A 897 53.86 -18.77 2.62
C GLY A 897 54.86 -17.60 2.58
N PHE A 898 55.18 -17.00 3.74
CA PHE A 898 56.23 -15.98 3.85
C PHE A 898 57.63 -16.60 3.87
N ALA A 899 57.82 -17.64 4.69
CA ALA A 899 59.10 -18.31 4.84
C ALA A 899 59.57 -18.94 3.52
N SER A 900 58.68 -19.55 2.74
CA SER A 900 59.05 -20.16 1.44
C SER A 900 59.59 -19.16 0.41
N LYS A 901 59.36 -17.85 0.59
CA LYS A 901 59.83 -16.78 -0.29
C LYS A 901 61.10 -16.07 0.23
N ALA A 902 61.53 -16.36 1.46
CA ALA A 902 62.65 -15.68 2.10
C ALA A 902 63.98 -16.42 1.84
N GLN A 903 65.07 -15.66 1.66
CA GLN A 903 66.41 -16.19 1.35
C GLN A 903 66.94 -17.19 2.40
N TYR A 904 66.55 -17.04 3.68
CA TYR A 904 66.91 -17.94 4.79
C TYR A 904 65.69 -18.62 5.41
N GLY A 905 64.59 -18.72 4.66
CA GLY A 905 63.30 -19.14 5.21
C GLY A 905 63.22 -20.61 5.60
N SER A 906 64.02 -21.50 5.02
CA SER A 906 63.94 -22.94 5.31
C SER A 906 64.45 -23.30 6.71
N GLU A 907 65.57 -22.72 7.16
CA GLU A 907 66.13 -22.99 8.50
C GLU A 907 65.21 -22.49 9.63
N PHE A 908 64.66 -21.28 9.43
CA PHE A 908 63.63 -20.74 10.31
C PHE A 908 62.41 -21.66 10.36
N LEU A 909 61.90 -22.06 9.18
CA LEU A 909 60.67 -22.84 9.09
C LEU A 909 60.84 -24.22 9.73
N GLN A 910 61.99 -24.86 9.55
CA GLN A 910 62.30 -26.14 10.19
C GLN A 910 62.26 -26.02 11.71
N SER A 911 62.93 -25.01 12.27
CA SER A 911 62.96 -24.78 13.73
C SER A 911 61.56 -24.48 14.29
N TYR A 912 60.77 -23.72 13.55
CA TYR A 912 59.42 -23.36 13.96
C TYR A 912 58.44 -24.53 13.87
N ILE A 913 58.53 -25.36 12.83
CA ILE A 913 57.73 -26.59 12.68
C ILE A 913 57.95 -27.51 13.88
N VAL A 914 59.20 -27.73 14.30
CA VAL A 914 59.50 -28.55 15.49
C VAL A 914 58.82 -27.98 16.73
N LYS A 915 58.93 -26.65 16.97
CA LYS A 915 58.24 -25.99 18.10
C LYS A 915 56.73 -26.26 18.05
N LEU A 916 56.09 -26.10 16.89
CA LEU A 916 54.65 -26.27 16.76
C LEU A 916 54.18 -27.72 16.94
N LEU A 917 54.94 -28.70 16.41
CA LEU A 917 54.66 -30.11 16.65
C LEU A 917 54.64 -30.44 18.16
N GLN A 918 55.54 -29.83 18.93
CA GLN A 918 55.62 -30.02 20.38
C GLN A 918 54.48 -29.31 21.11
N THR A 919 54.26 -28.03 20.80
CA THR A 919 53.48 -27.11 21.63
C THR A 919 52.02 -26.93 21.23
N GLN A 920 51.65 -27.22 19.97
CA GLN A 920 50.32 -26.90 19.43
C GLN A 920 49.56 -28.16 18.98
N PRO A 921 48.96 -28.92 19.92
CA PRO A 921 48.38 -30.24 19.62
C PRO A 921 47.24 -30.18 18.59
N ASP A 922 46.47 -29.10 18.56
CA ASP A 922 45.27 -28.92 17.75
C ASP A 922 45.56 -28.68 16.27
N ILE A 923 46.75 -28.21 15.90
CA ILE A 923 47.17 -28.02 14.49
C ILE A 923 48.24 -29.03 14.03
N ARG A 924 48.61 -30.01 14.87
CA ARG A 924 49.68 -30.99 14.56
C ARG A 924 49.49 -31.66 13.20
N LEU A 925 48.26 -32.00 12.83
CA LEU A 925 48.01 -32.65 11.55
C LEU A 925 48.43 -31.77 10.36
N ALA A 926 48.05 -30.49 10.38
CA ALA A 926 48.46 -29.52 9.36
C ALA A 926 49.97 -29.29 9.36
N VAL A 927 50.58 -29.21 10.55
CA VAL A 927 52.03 -29.04 10.70
C VAL A 927 52.80 -30.25 10.18
N ILE A 928 52.36 -31.49 10.46
CA ILE A 928 53.00 -32.72 9.92
C ILE A 928 52.95 -32.73 8.39
N ASN A 929 51.82 -32.36 7.79
CA ASN A 929 51.67 -32.31 6.34
C ASN A 929 52.66 -31.35 5.67
N GLU A 930 52.98 -30.24 6.34
CA GLU A 930 53.99 -29.32 5.85
C GLU A 930 55.41 -29.77 6.18
N ALA A 931 55.62 -30.37 7.34
CA ALA A 931 56.92 -30.83 7.83
C ALA A 931 57.62 -31.82 6.88
N VAL A 932 56.88 -32.69 6.21
CA VAL A 932 57.43 -33.64 5.22
C VAL A 932 58.12 -32.92 4.05
N LYS A 933 57.68 -31.71 3.70
CA LYS A 933 58.25 -30.92 2.61
C LYS A 933 59.56 -30.25 2.98
N HIS A 934 59.87 -30.16 4.28
CA HIS A 934 61.07 -29.49 4.81
C HIS A 934 61.87 -30.46 5.69
N PRO A 935 62.38 -31.57 5.12
CA PRO A 935 63.00 -32.63 5.89
C PRO A 935 64.22 -32.12 6.69
N SER A 936 64.25 -32.46 7.97
CA SER A 936 65.41 -32.26 8.86
C SER A 936 65.41 -33.32 9.96
N LEU A 937 66.59 -33.64 10.49
CA LEU A 937 66.72 -34.62 11.57
C LEU A 937 65.88 -34.27 12.83
N PRO A 938 65.75 -32.99 13.23
CA PRO A 938 64.81 -32.62 14.29
C PRO A 938 63.34 -32.90 13.97
N ILE A 939 62.89 -32.66 12.73
CA ILE A 939 61.49 -32.84 12.30
C ILE A 939 61.09 -34.32 12.29
N GLU A 940 61.74 -35.14 11.48
CA GLU A 940 62.51 -36.24 12.03
C GLU A 940 61.99 -37.00 13.26
N ILE A 941 62.77 -36.77 14.31
CA ILE A 941 62.59 -37.25 15.67
C ILE A 941 61.20 -36.87 16.20
N GLU A 942 60.74 -35.64 15.99
CA GLU A 942 59.46 -35.20 16.53
C GLU A 942 58.26 -35.91 15.89
N ILE A 943 58.29 -36.13 14.57
CA ILE A 943 57.26 -36.92 13.86
C ILE A 943 57.28 -38.37 14.34
N MET A 944 58.46 -38.98 14.54
CA MET A 944 58.54 -40.32 15.12
C MET A 944 57.95 -40.37 16.53
N ASN A 945 58.18 -39.37 17.38
CA ASN A 945 57.56 -39.28 18.71
C ASN A 945 56.03 -39.21 18.60
N LEU A 946 55.51 -38.42 17.65
CA LEU A 946 54.07 -38.29 17.42
C LEU A 946 53.39 -39.54 16.86
N SER A 947 54.14 -40.54 16.37
CA SER A 947 53.59 -41.85 15.98
C SER A 947 52.92 -42.61 17.13
N GLN A 948 53.24 -42.23 18.37
CA GLN A 948 52.65 -42.75 19.61
C GLN A 948 51.65 -41.77 20.24
N SER A 949 51.24 -40.73 19.51
CA SER A 949 50.25 -39.76 19.99
C SER A 949 48.93 -40.45 20.41
N ARG A 950 48.29 -39.91 21.45
CA ARG A 950 46.95 -40.34 21.86
C ARG A 950 45.87 -39.99 20.82
N ASP A 951 46.13 -38.95 20.03
CA ASP A 951 45.30 -38.63 18.87
C ASP A 951 45.60 -39.61 17.73
N ARG A 952 44.61 -40.44 17.39
CA ARG A 952 44.75 -41.49 16.36
C ARG A 952 45.04 -40.93 14.98
N ALA A 953 44.45 -39.80 14.60
CA ALA A 953 44.66 -39.21 13.29
C ALA A 953 46.09 -38.67 13.16
N VAL A 954 46.56 -37.98 14.21
CA VAL A 954 47.95 -37.52 14.31
C VAL A 954 48.93 -38.69 14.30
N ALA A 955 48.68 -39.73 15.10
CA ALA A 955 49.55 -40.90 15.18
C ALA A 955 49.65 -41.64 13.84
N GLN A 956 48.53 -41.82 13.15
CA GLN A 956 48.50 -42.46 11.84
C GLN A 956 49.25 -41.64 10.79
N ARG A 957 48.97 -40.33 10.69
CA ARG A 957 49.67 -39.46 9.74
C ARG A 957 51.16 -39.36 10.05
N ALA A 958 51.53 -39.30 11.33
CA ALA A 958 52.92 -39.28 11.76
C ALA A 958 53.69 -40.56 11.38
N LYS A 959 53.06 -41.74 11.48
CA LYS A 959 53.67 -42.99 10.99
C LYS A 959 53.95 -42.95 9.48
N GLN A 960 52.99 -42.45 8.71
CA GLN A 960 53.16 -42.28 7.27
C GLN A 960 54.26 -41.26 6.95
N ALA A 961 54.24 -40.11 7.63
CA ALA A 961 55.24 -39.05 7.45
C ALA A 961 56.65 -39.50 7.85
N ALA A 962 56.81 -40.29 8.91
CA ALA A 962 58.09 -40.87 9.29
C ALA A 962 58.64 -41.81 8.21
N ALA A 963 57.79 -42.63 7.59
CA ALA A 963 58.19 -43.48 6.47
C ALA A 963 58.60 -42.64 5.24
N GLU A 964 57.82 -41.58 4.92
CA GLU A 964 58.12 -40.64 3.84
C GLU A 964 59.49 -39.95 4.03
N LEU A 965 59.76 -39.47 5.25
CA LEU A 965 61.02 -38.81 5.61
C LEU A 965 62.21 -39.77 5.64
N GLY A 966 62.04 -40.96 6.22
CA GLY A 966 63.06 -42.00 6.23
C GLY A 966 63.47 -42.41 4.82
N LEU A 967 62.51 -42.51 3.91
CA LEU A 967 62.75 -42.79 2.48
C LEU A 967 63.49 -41.64 1.80
N ALA A 968 63.08 -40.39 2.03
CA ALA A 968 63.78 -39.21 1.51
C ALA A 968 65.25 -39.15 2.00
N ARG A 969 65.50 -39.47 3.27
CA ARG A 969 66.86 -39.50 3.85
C ARG A 969 67.72 -40.60 3.23
N LYS A 970 67.17 -41.80 3.01
CA LYS A 970 67.86 -42.89 2.30
C LYS A 970 68.27 -42.45 0.89
N LEU A 971 67.34 -41.86 0.13
CA LEU A 971 67.61 -41.34 -1.21
C LEU A 971 68.72 -40.27 -1.22
N GLU A 972 68.72 -39.35 -0.25
CA GLU A 972 69.78 -38.34 -0.11
C GLU A 972 71.15 -38.96 0.19
N ASN A 973 71.21 -39.93 1.12
CA ASN A 973 72.45 -40.64 1.44
C ASN A 973 72.98 -41.42 0.24
N TYR A 974 72.11 -42.13 -0.48
CA TYR A 974 72.49 -42.86 -1.69
C TYR A 974 72.97 -41.92 -2.79
N SER A 975 72.35 -40.74 -2.95
CA SER A 975 72.83 -39.69 -3.85
C SER A 975 74.25 -39.21 -3.49
N LYS A 976 74.52 -38.95 -2.20
CA LYS A 976 75.88 -38.57 -1.72
C LYS A 976 76.89 -39.67 -1.97
N TRP A 977 76.54 -40.92 -1.68
CA TRP A 977 77.39 -42.09 -1.91
C TRP A 977 77.70 -42.28 -3.39
N ILE A 978 76.71 -42.10 -4.28
CA ILE A 978 76.89 -42.11 -5.73
C ILE A 978 77.89 -41.03 -6.18
N LYS A 979 77.75 -39.80 -5.68
CA LYS A 979 78.55 -38.66 -6.16
C LYS A 979 79.97 -38.63 -5.59
N GLY A 980 80.17 -39.05 -4.34
CA GLY A 980 81.46 -38.90 -3.64
C GLY A 980 81.86 -40.02 -2.70
N GLY A 981 81.10 -41.12 -2.62
CA GLY A 981 81.45 -42.29 -1.81
C GLY A 981 82.62 -43.10 -2.40
N ASN A 982 83.19 -43.98 -1.58
CA ASN A 982 84.14 -45.00 -2.05
C ASN A 982 83.39 -46.07 -2.88
N ASP A 983 84.15 -46.98 -3.50
CA ASP A 983 83.59 -48.02 -4.37
C ASP A 983 82.54 -48.89 -3.66
N ASP A 984 82.74 -49.20 -2.38
CA ASP A 984 81.79 -49.99 -1.59
C ASP A 984 80.47 -49.23 -1.33
N HIS A 985 80.53 -47.95 -0.98
CA HIS A 985 79.34 -47.11 -0.81
C HIS A 985 78.58 -46.91 -2.12
N LYS A 986 79.28 -46.78 -3.26
CA LYS A 986 78.65 -46.68 -4.58
C LYS A 986 77.93 -47.96 -4.97
N TRP A 987 78.60 -49.10 -4.78
CA TRP A 987 78.00 -50.41 -4.99
C TRP A 987 76.73 -50.57 -4.14
N GLN A 988 76.84 -50.30 -2.84
CA GLN A 988 75.72 -50.43 -1.91
C GLN A 988 74.56 -49.50 -2.28
N ALA A 989 74.83 -48.22 -2.61
CA ALA A 989 73.79 -47.29 -3.02
C ALA A 989 73.03 -47.75 -4.26
N ILE A 990 73.73 -48.26 -5.28
CA ILE A 990 73.10 -48.74 -6.52
C ILE A 990 72.23 -49.96 -6.26
N GLN A 991 72.72 -50.92 -5.46
CA GLN A 991 71.97 -52.13 -5.12
C GLN A 991 70.72 -51.79 -4.30
N GLU A 992 70.84 -50.92 -3.30
CA GLU A 992 69.69 -50.48 -2.49
C GLU A 992 68.67 -49.68 -3.31
N LEU A 993 69.13 -48.82 -4.22
CA LEU A 993 68.26 -48.09 -5.15
C LEU A 993 67.53 -49.03 -6.11
N ALA A 994 68.09 -50.19 -6.49
CA ALA A 994 67.41 -51.15 -7.35
C ALA A 994 66.11 -51.69 -6.72
N TRP A 995 66.11 -51.86 -5.39
CA TRP A 995 65.04 -52.52 -4.65
C TRP A 995 64.18 -51.57 -3.81
N LEU A 996 64.38 -50.26 -3.96
CA LEU A 996 63.69 -49.25 -3.15
C LEU A 996 62.18 -49.13 -3.45
N ASP A 997 61.73 -49.69 -4.59
CA ASP A 997 60.36 -49.62 -5.10
C ASP A 997 59.79 -48.18 -5.11
N ASP A 998 60.66 -47.19 -5.33
CA ASP A 998 60.31 -45.77 -5.39
C ASP A 998 60.93 -45.15 -6.66
N ASN A 999 60.08 -44.56 -7.50
CA ASN A 999 60.50 -43.98 -8.78
C ASN A 999 61.55 -42.86 -8.64
N ARG A 1000 61.69 -42.24 -7.46
CA ARG A 1000 62.74 -41.24 -7.18
C ARG A 1000 64.15 -41.83 -7.20
N ALA A 1001 64.30 -43.16 -7.19
CA ALA A 1001 65.57 -43.84 -7.38
C ALA A 1001 66.05 -43.79 -8.84
N ILE A 1002 65.13 -43.75 -9.81
CA ILE A 1002 65.44 -43.84 -11.24
C ILE A 1002 66.38 -42.72 -11.71
N PRO A 1003 66.15 -41.43 -11.39
CA PRO A 1003 67.08 -40.36 -11.78
C PRO A 1003 68.50 -40.53 -11.22
N LEU A 1004 68.64 -41.06 -10.00
CA LEU A 1004 69.95 -41.32 -9.38
C LEU A 1004 70.69 -42.44 -10.12
N LEU A 1005 69.99 -43.51 -10.47
CA LEU A 1005 70.55 -44.61 -11.26
C LEU A 1005 70.91 -44.15 -12.68
N LEU A 1006 70.09 -43.31 -13.32
CA LEU A 1006 70.41 -42.71 -14.61
C LEU A 1006 71.62 -41.76 -14.54
N GLU A 1007 71.80 -41.04 -13.42
CA GLU A 1007 73.00 -40.21 -13.19
C GLU A 1007 74.27 -41.07 -13.09
N VAL A 1008 74.22 -42.20 -12.38
CA VAL A 1008 75.32 -43.18 -12.33
C VAL A 1008 75.62 -43.73 -13.72
N MET A 1009 74.57 -44.10 -14.47
CA MET A 1009 74.67 -44.66 -15.80
C MET A 1009 75.34 -43.69 -16.80
N ALA A 1010 75.04 -42.40 -16.68
CA ALA A 1010 75.63 -41.34 -17.49
C ALA A 1010 77.11 -41.05 -17.15
N GLY A 1011 77.64 -41.59 -16.05
CA GLY A 1011 79.01 -41.37 -15.61
C GLY A 1011 80.06 -42.11 -16.45
N ASN A 1012 81.30 -41.61 -16.45
CA ASN A 1012 82.41 -42.16 -17.26
C ASN A 1012 83.02 -43.47 -16.73
N ASN A 1013 82.45 -44.12 -15.71
CA ASN A 1013 82.99 -45.36 -15.14
C ASN A 1013 82.20 -46.58 -15.66
N PRO A 1014 82.80 -47.43 -16.52
CA PRO A 1014 82.10 -48.56 -17.15
C PRO A 1014 81.63 -49.65 -16.19
N LYS A 1015 82.22 -49.74 -15.00
CA LYS A 1015 81.78 -50.66 -13.93
C LYS A 1015 80.44 -50.19 -13.37
N TRP A 1016 80.38 -48.95 -12.90
CA TRP A 1016 79.17 -48.39 -12.28
C TRP A 1016 78.03 -48.18 -13.26
N SER A 1017 78.34 -47.84 -14.51
CA SER A 1017 77.32 -47.73 -15.56
C SER A 1017 76.61 -49.06 -15.80
N ARG A 1018 77.36 -50.19 -15.83
CA ARG A 1018 76.77 -51.53 -15.91
C ARG A 1018 75.89 -51.88 -14.71
N GLU A 1019 76.34 -51.62 -13.50
CA GLU A 1019 75.56 -51.89 -12.29
C GLU A 1019 74.27 -51.05 -12.23
N ALA A 1020 74.33 -49.79 -12.65
CA ALA A 1020 73.14 -48.94 -12.72
C ALA A 1020 72.14 -49.42 -13.78
N VAL A 1021 72.62 -49.94 -14.92
CA VAL A 1021 71.77 -50.56 -15.94
C VAL A 1021 71.05 -51.79 -15.39
N GLU A 1022 71.74 -52.65 -14.62
CA GLU A 1022 71.10 -53.78 -13.95
C GLU A 1022 70.06 -53.31 -12.91
N ALA A 1023 70.40 -52.34 -12.07
CA ALA A 1023 69.49 -51.76 -11.09
C ALA A 1023 68.22 -51.15 -11.73
N LEU A 1024 68.36 -50.49 -12.88
CA LEU A 1024 67.24 -49.91 -13.62
C LEU A 1024 66.25 -50.96 -14.14
N LYS A 1025 66.66 -52.23 -14.35
CA LYS A 1025 65.75 -53.29 -14.80
C LYS A 1025 64.66 -53.63 -13.79
N HIS A 1026 64.84 -53.24 -12.52
CA HIS A 1026 63.83 -53.40 -11.47
C HIS A 1026 62.68 -52.40 -11.59
N TYR A 1027 62.81 -51.37 -12.44
CA TYR A 1027 61.82 -50.32 -12.63
C TYR A 1027 61.08 -50.46 -13.97
N SER A 1028 59.90 -49.86 -14.04
CA SER A 1028 59.09 -49.85 -15.27
C SER A 1028 59.81 -49.12 -16.42
N PRO A 1029 60.00 -49.75 -17.60
CA PRO A 1029 60.63 -49.12 -18.76
C PRO A 1029 59.98 -47.79 -19.17
N THR A 1030 58.67 -47.66 -18.96
CA THR A 1030 57.92 -46.44 -19.26
C THR A 1030 58.35 -45.27 -18.37
N ILE A 1031 58.55 -45.52 -17.08
CA ILE A 1031 58.95 -44.47 -16.11
C ILE A 1031 60.40 -44.07 -16.34
N ILE A 1032 61.28 -45.05 -16.60
CA ILE A 1032 62.67 -44.80 -16.99
C ILE A 1032 62.74 -43.91 -18.24
N ALA A 1033 61.89 -44.17 -19.23
CA ALA A 1033 61.82 -43.35 -20.44
C ALA A 1033 61.40 -41.90 -20.17
N VAL A 1034 60.46 -41.68 -19.25
CA VAL A 1034 60.02 -40.34 -18.83
C VAL A 1034 61.17 -39.59 -18.15
N GLU A 1035 61.83 -40.21 -17.17
CA GLU A 1035 62.92 -39.59 -16.42
C GLU A 1035 64.16 -39.35 -17.28
N ALA A 1036 64.54 -40.28 -18.15
CA ALA A 1036 65.65 -40.10 -19.09
C ALA A 1036 65.41 -38.91 -20.04
N ARG A 1037 64.18 -38.77 -20.56
CA ARG A 1037 63.81 -37.60 -21.38
C ARG A 1037 63.83 -36.30 -20.57
N HIS A 1038 63.43 -36.35 -19.30
CA HIS A 1038 63.50 -35.19 -18.41
C HIS A 1038 64.96 -34.76 -18.15
N MET A 1039 65.86 -35.71 -17.87
CA MET A 1039 67.29 -35.45 -17.74
C MET A 1039 67.91 -34.89 -19.02
N GLN A 1040 67.52 -35.42 -20.20
CA GLN A 1040 67.97 -34.91 -21.50
C GLN A 1040 67.54 -33.45 -21.72
N ARG A 1041 66.30 -33.08 -21.36
CA ARG A 1041 65.84 -31.69 -21.41
C ARG A 1041 66.61 -30.76 -20.46
N ASN A 1042 67.09 -31.30 -19.35
CA ASN A 1042 67.88 -30.57 -18.34
C ASN A 1042 69.39 -30.59 -18.63
N GLY A 1043 69.81 -30.94 -19.86
CA GLY A 1043 71.20 -30.83 -20.32
C GLY A 1043 72.08 -32.05 -20.10
N SER A 1044 71.51 -33.20 -19.70
CA SER A 1044 72.25 -34.46 -19.68
C SER A 1044 72.57 -34.93 -21.10
N THR A 1045 73.78 -35.46 -21.32
CA THR A 1045 74.18 -36.10 -22.58
C THR A 1045 73.56 -37.48 -22.78
N LEU A 1046 72.95 -38.05 -21.74
CA LEU A 1046 72.32 -39.37 -21.77
C LEU A 1046 70.97 -39.30 -22.50
N THR A 1047 70.89 -39.88 -23.70
CA THR A 1047 69.63 -39.95 -24.46
C THR A 1047 68.82 -41.19 -24.11
N TRP A 1048 67.48 -41.13 -24.22
CA TRP A 1048 66.65 -42.32 -24.06
C TRP A 1048 67.07 -43.46 -25.00
N GLY A 1049 67.50 -43.15 -26.23
CA GLY A 1049 67.99 -44.16 -27.17
C GLY A 1049 69.27 -44.86 -26.73
N GLU A 1050 70.14 -44.21 -25.94
CA GLU A 1050 71.30 -44.84 -25.30
C GLU A 1050 70.89 -45.66 -24.09
N VAL A 1051 69.97 -45.14 -23.26
CA VAL A 1051 69.41 -45.88 -22.12
C VAL A 1051 68.76 -47.19 -22.55
N GLN A 1052 67.90 -47.11 -23.57
CA GLN A 1052 67.22 -48.27 -24.13
C GLN A 1052 68.19 -49.26 -24.78
N ARG A 1053 69.25 -48.79 -25.47
CA ARG A 1053 70.28 -49.67 -26.04
C ARG A 1053 71.04 -50.43 -24.95
N GLN A 1054 71.46 -49.78 -23.87
CA GLN A 1054 72.21 -50.43 -22.79
C GLN A 1054 71.34 -51.40 -21.96
N LEU A 1055 70.08 -51.06 -21.71
CA LEU A 1055 69.11 -51.97 -21.07
C LEU A 1055 68.86 -53.24 -21.90
N ASN A 1056 68.92 -53.14 -23.23
CA ASN A 1056 68.77 -54.28 -24.14
C ASN A 1056 70.07 -55.06 -24.36
N ALA A 1057 71.24 -54.43 -24.26
CA ALA A 1057 72.55 -55.07 -24.51
C ALA A 1057 72.97 -56.08 -23.43
N THR A 1058 72.40 -56.00 -22.22
CA THR A 1058 72.63 -56.93 -21.10
C THR A 1058 71.57 -58.03 -20.98
N ARG A 1059 70.75 -58.26 -22.02
CA ARG A 1059 69.77 -59.38 -22.10
C ARG A 1059 70.35 -60.66 -22.74
N HIS A 1060 71.59 -60.62 -23.20
CA HIS A 1060 72.38 -61.76 -23.66
C HIS A 1060 73.58 -61.94 -22.75
#